data_AF-A0A929V5F7-F1
#
_entry.id   AF-A0A929V5F7-F1
#
_cell.length_a   1.000
_cell.length_b   1.000
_cell.length_c   1.000
_cell.angle_alpha   90.00
_cell.angle_beta   90.00
_cell.angle_gamma   90.00
#
_symmetry.space_group_name_H-M   'P 1'
#
loop_
_entity.id
_entity.type
_entity.pdbx_description
1 polymer ?
#
loop_
_entity_poly.entity_id
_entity_poly.type
_entity_poly.pdbx_seq_one_letter_code
_entity_poly.pdbx_strand_id
1 'polypeptide(L)'
;MKRLLNVTLLILAIFVGSIVGINNNKVFADKSEDDKTSVSIEVNWIGEELLASVEVDLFANDKLINTATITSDADWKYVFENLPKYNAEGKLIVYTVVQKRTGMEYYLKSRVSGNMEEGFVITNFQIKSVHIIKLWNISHPGEPSPMSLNPDKLENNLNGKLEVVNGVREDVPVDAYGNPIDSPVSKVPMPKSITVNLLADGKIVATKVITEEDNWECNFENMPKYDEKDGHEIKYEVKEEPVKGYKATYHYLYFGNFIINKSVVDVSVEKKWVGTPKDEAEVTLYRDYEVSEYDVLTETFKKLVKTEAVETIKLNKDNNWKHTFKELQEMYTEFGNVTKYKYYVKEKEIDGYKTVITGNEDSGYTITNIDISKLSIPVEKQWFGTPFGKVEVILKADGIEKERVELNRENNWKHTFESLDRVNADDSVIKYTVEETPIEGYNTVIKLKDEADVSKGFVINNYKLFDLKVNKYWNKEPLNLAVPQSIRDILRNARLVSLLEEKSLVKLPESITIHLYADGKLIATKVLTQADNWSYVFENLPMFDETDNHLIDYDIKEDSVEGYKTILGSDYIVNKSLIDIPIEKKWIGKEKNEVVIQLYRDYEVTDFEFNSAILSKTQKTELVTTIRLNKENNWKYTFKDLEEFYTDQNSSSKYKYYIKEVEVDGYKSEIKQNDEEDITKGIVITNSETPPPPTIPTPKPKEPGSKIPKTGIDANIIMSLGLMTASGMGLGIYVKKKRK
;
A
#
# COMPACT_ATOMS: atom_id res chain seq x y z
N MET A 1 -2.60 43.43 4.81
CA MET A 1 -3.03 44.35 3.72
C MET A 1 -3.19 45.74 4.34
N LYS A 2 -2.62 46.81 3.74
CA LYS A 2 -2.68 48.24 4.18
C LYS A 2 -2.24 48.62 5.63
N ARG A 3 -1.07 49.28 5.71
CA ARG A 3 -0.65 50.38 6.66
C ARG A 3 -0.57 50.02 8.16
N LEU A 4 0.23 50.69 9.00
CA LEU A 4 1.07 51.89 8.81
C LEU A 4 2.57 51.58 8.55
N LEU A 5 3.40 52.62 8.43
CA LEU A 5 4.81 52.59 8.01
C LEU A 5 5.57 53.79 8.60
N ASN A 6 6.84 53.60 9.00
CA ASN A 6 7.82 54.64 9.40
C ASN A 6 7.45 55.43 10.70
N VAL A 7 8.33 56.22 11.35
CA VAL A 7 9.59 56.87 10.92
C VAL A 7 10.70 56.75 11.99
N THR A 8 11.93 56.44 11.55
CA THR A 8 13.17 56.66 12.32
C THR A 8 13.58 58.13 12.20
N LEU A 9 13.80 58.85 13.31
CA LEU A 9 14.25 60.24 13.26
C LEU A 9 15.69 60.41 13.77
N LEU A 10 16.59 60.72 12.84
CA LEU A 10 17.95 61.17 13.08
C LEU A 10 17.94 62.71 13.11
N ILE A 11 18.43 63.34 14.18
CA ILE A 11 18.58 64.81 14.20
C ILE A 11 19.98 65.16 13.68
N LEU A 12 20.01 65.59 12.42
CA LEU A 12 21.19 66.19 11.77
C LEU A 12 21.09 67.72 11.88
N ALA A 13 22.11 68.36 12.45
CA ALA A 13 22.20 69.82 12.45
C ALA A 13 22.74 70.34 11.10
N ILE A 14 22.12 71.38 10.54
CA ILE A 14 22.70 72.29 9.53
C ILE A 14 21.95 73.63 9.54
N PHE A 15 22.59 74.67 8.98
CA PHE A 15 22.35 76.09 9.27
C PHE A 15 21.69 76.84 8.08
N VAL A 16 21.54 78.17 8.23
CA VAL A 16 21.17 79.20 7.21
C VAL A 16 19.65 79.30 6.90
N GLY A 17 19.03 80.49 6.85
CA GLY A 17 19.50 81.84 7.20
C GLY A 17 18.84 82.98 6.37
N SER A 18 19.19 84.25 6.67
CA SER A 18 18.75 85.51 6.00
C SER A 18 17.36 86.05 6.46
N ILE A 19 17.00 87.35 6.45
CA ILE A 19 17.66 88.68 6.26
C ILE A 19 16.62 89.74 6.76
N VAL A 20 16.91 90.93 7.33
CA VAL A 20 18.09 91.53 7.99
C VAL A 20 17.62 92.75 8.82
N GLY A 21 18.43 93.25 9.77
CA GLY A 21 18.21 94.51 10.51
C GLY A 21 19.52 95.03 11.12
N ILE A 22 19.73 96.35 11.21
CA ILE A 22 21.10 96.94 11.23
C ILE A 22 21.41 97.79 12.48
N ASN A 23 22.66 97.60 12.95
CA ASN A 23 23.52 98.47 13.77
C ASN A 23 23.47 98.52 15.32
N ASN A 24 24.69 98.67 15.85
CA ASN A 24 25.12 99.27 17.12
C ASN A 24 24.53 98.67 18.41
N ASN A 25 25.21 97.72 19.05
CA ASN A 25 26.49 98.01 19.71
C ASN A 25 27.47 96.84 19.77
N LYS A 26 28.76 97.15 19.98
CA LYS A 26 29.71 96.19 20.57
C LYS A 26 29.32 95.98 22.03
N VAL A 27 28.62 94.89 22.31
CA VAL A 27 28.59 94.27 23.63
C VAL A 27 29.29 92.93 23.47
N PHE A 28 30.52 92.82 23.98
CA PHE A 28 30.96 91.53 24.49
C PHE A 28 30.00 91.23 25.62
N ALA A 29 29.13 90.23 25.44
CA ALA A 29 28.36 89.69 26.55
C ALA A 29 29.38 89.04 27.48
N ASP A 30 29.74 89.77 28.54
CA ASP A 30 30.69 89.32 29.54
C ASP A 30 30.03 88.19 30.32
N LYS A 31 30.27 86.95 29.85
CA LYS A 31 29.82 85.72 30.51
C LYS A 31 30.72 85.48 31.72
N SER A 32 30.59 86.35 32.72
CA SER A 32 31.33 86.21 33.96
C SER A 32 30.87 84.98 34.73
N GLU A 33 31.65 84.61 35.73
CA GLU A 33 31.34 83.55 36.69
C GLU A 33 30.08 83.86 37.53
N ASP A 34 29.54 85.07 37.42
CA ASP A 34 28.34 85.55 38.11
C ASP A 34 27.02 85.19 37.40
N ASP A 35 27.06 84.76 36.14
CA ASP A 35 25.85 84.40 35.38
C ASP A 35 25.23 83.12 35.99
N LYS A 36 24.14 83.27 36.76
CA LYS A 36 23.53 82.17 37.54
C LYS A 36 22.35 81.51 36.84
N THR A 37 22.03 80.31 37.29
CA THR A 37 20.83 79.54 36.99
C THR A 37 20.27 78.91 38.27
N SER A 38 19.08 78.36 38.20
CA SER A 38 18.54 77.42 39.18
C SER A 38 18.29 76.05 38.54
N VAL A 39 18.11 75.02 39.36
CA VAL A 39 17.64 73.69 38.96
C VAL A 39 16.51 73.28 39.89
N SER A 40 15.29 73.20 39.36
CA SER A 40 14.11 72.71 40.08
C SER A 40 14.02 71.18 40.05
N ILE A 41 13.47 70.61 41.12
CA ILE A 41 13.20 69.18 41.29
C ILE A 41 11.79 69.01 41.83
N GLU A 42 11.03 68.08 41.24
CA GLU A 42 9.73 67.61 41.71
C GLU A 42 9.79 66.08 41.88
N VAL A 43 9.41 65.57 43.05
CA VAL A 43 9.26 64.13 43.29
C VAL A 43 7.78 63.76 43.08
N ASN A 44 7.53 62.75 42.26
CA ASN A 44 6.19 62.23 41.98
C ASN A 44 6.08 60.77 42.45
N TRP A 45 4.88 60.32 42.83
CA TRP A 45 4.63 58.98 43.37
C TRP A 45 3.54 58.25 42.57
N ILE A 46 3.83 57.01 42.17
CA ILE A 46 2.88 56.09 41.54
C ILE A 46 2.62 54.95 42.52
N GLY A 47 1.49 55.04 43.21
CA GLY A 47 1.15 54.27 44.41
C GLY A 47 1.17 55.15 45.66
N GLU A 48 1.32 54.52 46.83
CA GLU A 48 1.42 55.23 48.12
C GLU A 48 2.85 55.77 48.34
N GLU A 49 2.97 56.87 49.08
CA GLU A 49 4.26 57.48 49.46
C GLU A 49 4.97 56.62 50.52
N LEU A 50 5.95 55.83 50.10
CA LEU A 50 6.65 54.89 51.01
C LEU A 50 7.82 55.52 51.79
N LEU A 51 8.20 56.77 51.52
CA LEU A 51 9.31 57.46 52.19
C LEU A 51 8.84 58.77 52.82
N ALA A 52 9.32 59.05 54.04
CA ALA A 52 9.16 60.36 54.67
C ALA A 52 10.04 61.45 54.02
N SER A 53 11.10 61.06 53.31
CA SER A 53 11.98 61.98 52.58
C SER A 53 12.75 61.27 51.47
N VAL A 54 13.14 62.01 50.42
CA VAL A 54 14.00 61.55 49.33
C VAL A 54 15.28 62.40 49.30
N GLU A 55 16.44 61.76 49.39
CA GLU A 55 17.73 62.43 49.10
C GLU A 55 18.01 62.44 47.60
N VAL A 56 18.35 63.61 47.06
CA VAL A 56 18.69 63.84 45.66
C VAL A 56 20.06 64.50 45.55
N ASP A 57 20.99 63.84 44.88
CA ASP A 57 22.32 64.33 44.57
C ASP A 57 22.31 65.13 43.26
N LEU A 58 22.89 66.34 43.27
CA LEU A 58 23.06 67.21 42.12
C LEU A 58 24.51 67.13 41.60
N PHE A 59 24.64 66.84 40.31
CA PHE A 59 25.90 66.76 39.60
C PHE A 59 26.03 67.92 38.60
N ALA A 60 27.25 68.42 38.44
CA ALA A 60 27.63 69.44 37.49
C ALA A 60 28.78 68.91 36.63
N ASN A 61 28.51 68.67 35.33
CA ASN A 61 29.43 67.96 34.43
C ASN A 61 29.98 66.66 35.07
N ASP A 62 29.06 65.78 35.50
CA ASP A 62 29.31 64.48 36.13
C ASP A 62 30.04 64.51 37.50
N LYS A 63 30.35 65.69 38.04
CA LYS A 63 30.89 65.86 39.40
C LYS A 63 29.77 66.18 40.40
N LEU A 64 29.66 65.41 41.47
CA LEU A 64 28.77 65.72 42.60
C LEU A 64 29.14 67.08 43.21
N ILE A 65 28.14 67.96 43.37
CA ILE A 65 28.33 69.29 43.99
C ILE A 65 27.42 69.56 45.18
N ASN A 66 26.26 68.91 45.29
CA ASN A 66 25.31 69.15 46.39
C ASN A 66 24.36 67.96 46.58
N THR A 67 23.71 67.89 47.75
CA THR A 67 22.60 66.97 48.04
C THR A 67 21.44 67.78 48.64
N ALA A 68 20.22 67.51 48.21
CA ALA A 68 19.00 68.01 48.85
C ALA A 68 18.21 66.86 49.48
N THR A 69 17.50 67.15 50.58
CA THR A 69 16.49 66.27 51.17
C THR A 69 15.12 66.88 50.88
N ILE A 70 14.27 66.13 50.18
CA ILE A 70 12.93 66.56 49.75
C ILE A 70 11.89 65.81 50.56
N THR A 71 10.84 66.48 51.03
CA THR A 71 9.76 65.92 51.87
C THR A 71 8.38 66.28 51.34
N SER A 72 7.34 65.57 51.80
CA SER A 72 5.94 65.90 51.53
C SER A 72 5.53 67.27 52.10
N ASP A 73 6.08 67.68 53.25
CA ASP A 73 5.90 69.03 53.85
C ASP A 73 6.32 70.19 52.91
N ALA A 74 7.11 69.90 51.87
CA ALA A 74 7.58 70.85 50.86
C ALA A 74 6.89 70.66 49.49
N ASP A 75 5.67 70.11 49.47
CA ASP A 75 4.93 69.71 48.25
C ASP A 75 5.77 68.83 47.30
N TRP A 76 6.66 68.00 47.88
CA TRP A 76 7.65 67.17 47.17
C TRP A 76 8.57 67.95 46.21
N LYS A 77 8.80 69.24 46.46
CA LYS A 77 9.55 70.14 45.59
C LYS A 77 10.78 70.73 46.24
N TYR A 78 11.79 70.99 45.41
CA TYR A 78 13.02 71.65 45.80
C TYR A 78 13.61 72.46 44.64
N VAL A 79 14.37 73.52 44.94
CA VAL A 79 15.11 74.30 43.94
C VAL A 79 16.53 74.55 44.44
N PHE A 80 17.51 74.07 43.68
CA PHE A 80 18.90 74.50 43.84
C PHE A 80 19.07 75.86 43.15
N GLU A 81 19.16 76.94 43.92
CA GLU A 81 19.34 78.30 43.42
C GLU A 81 20.82 78.70 43.27
N ASN A 82 21.07 79.80 42.55
CA ASN A 82 22.36 80.50 42.48
C ASN A 82 23.54 79.65 41.92
N LEU A 83 23.22 78.62 41.14
CA LEU A 83 24.19 77.74 40.49
C LEU A 83 24.91 78.47 39.33
N PRO A 84 26.22 78.28 39.11
CA PRO A 84 26.91 78.86 37.94
C PRO A 84 26.36 78.29 36.62
N LYS A 85 26.04 79.15 35.65
CA LYS A 85 25.55 78.74 34.34
C LYS A 85 26.68 78.29 33.39
N TYR A 86 27.85 78.89 33.55
CA TYR A 86 29.06 78.61 32.79
C TYR A 86 30.20 78.16 33.72
N ASN A 87 31.08 77.31 33.22
CA ASN A 87 32.31 76.92 33.92
C ASN A 87 33.45 77.93 33.70
N ALA A 88 34.61 77.70 34.32
CA ALA A 88 35.78 78.55 34.21
C ALA A 88 36.35 78.71 32.78
N GLU A 89 35.96 77.86 31.82
CA GLU A 89 36.29 78.01 30.40
C GLU A 89 35.19 78.71 29.58
N GLY A 90 34.12 79.21 30.22
CA GLY A 90 32.97 79.84 29.56
C GLY A 90 32.00 78.87 28.87
N LYS A 91 32.17 77.55 29.09
CA LYS A 91 31.30 76.49 28.56
C LYS A 91 30.09 76.28 29.48
N LEU A 92 28.92 76.03 28.90
CA LEU A 92 27.69 75.74 29.64
C LEU A 92 27.88 74.51 30.54
N ILE A 93 27.46 74.61 31.80
CA ILE A 93 27.46 73.47 32.73
C ILE A 93 26.23 72.61 32.47
N VAL A 94 26.43 71.30 32.29
CA VAL A 94 25.34 70.33 32.25
C VAL A 94 25.05 69.88 33.69
N TYR A 95 23.85 70.17 34.16
CA TYR A 95 23.34 69.68 35.44
C TYR A 95 22.56 68.39 35.26
N THR A 96 22.75 67.43 36.17
CA THR A 96 21.98 66.17 36.25
C THR A 96 21.69 65.83 37.71
N VAL A 97 20.61 65.07 37.96
CA VAL A 97 20.21 64.68 39.33
C VAL A 97 20.07 63.16 39.45
N VAL A 98 20.38 62.63 40.64
CA VAL A 98 20.25 61.21 40.97
C VAL A 98 19.60 61.08 42.35
N GLN A 99 18.49 60.35 42.44
CA GLN A 99 17.94 59.93 43.73
C GLN A 99 18.88 58.88 44.36
N LYS A 100 19.28 59.09 45.61
CA LYS A 100 20.10 58.14 46.37
C LYS A 100 19.38 56.83 46.66
N ARG A 101 20.16 55.82 47.01
CA ARG A 101 19.63 54.56 47.54
C ARG A 101 18.84 54.80 48.82
N THR A 102 17.77 54.04 48.96
CA THR A 102 16.71 54.19 49.97
C THR A 102 16.66 53.00 50.92
N GLY A 103 17.27 51.86 50.56
CA GLY A 103 17.14 50.60 51.28
C GLY A 103 15.83 49.85 50.97
N MET A 104 14.96 50.43 50.14
CA MET A 104 13.68 49.85 49.74
C MET A 104 13.65 49.41 48.26
N GLU A 105 14.81 49.14 47.66
CA GLU A 105 14.93 48.81 46.22
C GLU A 105 14.19 47.51 45.80
N TYR A 106 13.69 46.72 46.76
CA TYR A 106 12.78 45.58 46.52
C TYR A 106 11.30 45.98 46.35
N TYR A 107 10.91 47.17 46.82
CA TYR A 107 9.53 47.67 46.86
C TYR A 107 9.35 48.98 46.08
N LEU A 108 10.44 49.72 45.83
CA LEU A 108 10.41 51.04 45.21
C LEU A 108 11.51 51.18 44.15
N LYS A 109 11.14 51.77 43.00
CA LYS A 109 12.05 52.07 41.89
C LYS A 109 11.81 53.49 41.41
N SER A 110 12.87 54.21 41.01
CA SER A 110 12.77 55.60 40.55
C SER A 110 13.13 55.77 39.07
N ARG A 111 12.59 56.82 38.44
CA ARG A 111 12.91 57.29 37.09
C ARG A 111 13.07 58.81 37.11
N VAL A 112 14.24 59.30 36.71
CA VAL A 112 14.48 60.74 36.49
C VAL A 112 14.06 61.10 35.07
N SER A 113 13.45 62.28 34.91
CA SER A 113 13.01 62.86 33.63
C SER A 113 13.11 64.39 33.69
N GLY A 114 12.95 65.07 32.56
CA GLY A 114 13.16 66.52 32.47
C GLY A 114 14.63 66.92 32.27
N ASN A 115 14.95 68.19 32.50
CA ASN A 115 16.25 68.80 32.22
C ASN A 115 16.44 70.13 33.01
N MET A 116 17.56 70.83 32.80
CA MET A 116 17.86 72.08 33.51
C MET A 116 16.93 73.27 33.18
N GLU A 117 16.22 73.25 32.04
CA GLU A 117 15.36 74.37 31.59
C GLU A 117 13.89 74.17 32.00
N GLU A 118 13.43 72.91 31.97
CA GLU A 118 12.06 72.52 32.35
C GLU A 118 11.95 72.07 33.83
N GLY A 119 13.08 71.78 34.47
CA GLY A 119 13.15 71.11 35.78
C GLY A 119 13.29 69.59 35.66
N PHE A 120 13.70 68.94 36.75
CA PHE A 120 13.79 67.47 36.84
C PHE A 120 12.61 66.89 37.61
N VAL A 121 11.91 65.92 37.02
CA VAL A 121 10.86 65.15 37.70
C VAL A 121 11.38 63.75 38.01
N ILE A 122 11.43 63.42 39.29
CA ILE A 122 11.85 62.12 39.82
C ILE A 122 10.59 61.35 40.21
N THR A 123 10.16 60.42 39.36
CA THR A 123 8.98 59.59 39.67
C THR A 123 9.42 58.33 40.39
N ASN A 124 8.82 58.05 41.55
CA ASN A 124 8.95 56.83 42.33
C ASN A 124 7.74 55.92 42.06
N PHE A 125 7.98 54.65 41.77
CA PHE A 125 6.97 53.64 41.44
C PHE A 125 7.06 52.50 42.44
N GLN A 126 5.93 52.11 43.05
CA GLN A 126 5.90 50.87 43.81
C GLN A 126 6.04 49.66 42.88
N ILE A 127 6.88 48.71 43.27
CA ILE A 127 7.10 47.44 42.59
C ILE A 127 6.85 46.27 43.56
N LYS A 128 6.53 45.10 43.00
CA LYS A 128 6.49 43.83 43.72
C LYS A 128 7.19 42.73 42.92
N SER A 129 7.46 41.63 43.62
CA SER A 129 7.94 40.37 43.04
C SER A 129 6.77 39.38 43.01
N VAL A 130 6.60 38.66 41.90
CA VAL A 130 5.59 37.60 41.78
C VAL A 130 6.31 36.26 41.70
N HIS A 131 6.26 35.48 42.79
CA HIS A 131 6.88 34.17 42.88
C HIS A 131 5.91 33.04 42.48
N ILE A 132 6.35 32.14 41.59
CA ILE A 132 5.61 30.99 41.11
C ILE A 132 6.38 29.72 41.45
N ILE A 133 5.70 28.77 42.09
CA ILE A 133 6.19 27.41 42.35
C ILE A 133 5.36 26.44 41.49
N LYS A 134 6.02 25.55 40.76
CA LYS A 134 5.37 24.55 39.91
C LYS A 134 5.42 23.16 40.56
N LEU A 135 4.24 22.56 40.71
CA LEU A 135 4.04 21.25 41.33
C LEU A 135 3.44 20.26 40.33
N TRP A 136 3.72 18.97 40.54
CA TRP A 136 3.26 17.86 39.71
C TRP A 136 2.58 16.81 40.58
N ASN A 137 1.38 16.35 40.18
CA ASN A 137 0.68 15.18 40.76
C ASN A 137 0.45 15.15 42.28
N ILE A 138 0.33 16.32 42.92
CA ILE A 138 -0.01 16.47 44.35
C ILE A 138 -1.21 17.41 44.56
N SER A 139 -1.85 17.33 45.73
CA SER A 139 -2.87 18.30 46.18
C SER A 139 -2.26 19.36 47.10
N HIS A 140 -2.90 20.52 47.17
CA HIS A 140 -2.47 21.61 48.06
C HIS A 140 -3.09 21.45 49.47
N PRO A 141 -2.35 21.73 50.57
CA PRO A 141 -2.90 21.82 51.92
C PRO A 141 -3.94 22.96 52.07
N GLY A 142 -5.20 22.71 51.72
CA GLY A 142 -6.25 23.72 51.83
C GLY A 142 -7.45 23.58 50.89
N GLU A 143 -7.51 22.57 50.00
CA GLU A 143 -8.77 22.21 49.34
C GLU A 143 -9.76 21.65 50.39
N PRO A 144 -10.90 22.32 50.67
CA PRO A 144 -11.79 21.88 51.75
C PRO A 144 -12.69 20.73 51.30
N SER A 145 -12.44 19.54 51.85
CA SER A 145 -13.47 18.49 51.94
C SER A 145 -14.67 19.02 52.74
N PRO A 146 -15.94 18.68 52.40
CA PRO A 146 -17.13 19.38 52.90
C PRO A 146 -17.51 19.12 54.38
N MET A 147 -16.55 18.87 55.26
CA MET A 147 -16.78 18.68 56.70
C MET A 147 -15.83 19.50 57.58
N SER A 148 -16.41 20.52 58.21
CA SER A 148 -15.80 21.51 59.12
C SER A 148 -14.81 20.97 60.16
N LEU A 149 -13.64 21.62 60.28
CA LEU A 149 -12.84 21.67 61.53
C LEU A 149 -12.28 23.08 61.80
N ASN A 150 -11.95 23.34 63.08
CA ASN A 150 -11.74 24.68 63.66
C ASN A 150 -10.33 25.28 63.36
N PRO A 151 -10.19 26.56 62.93
CA PRO A 151 -8.90 27.21 62.69
C PRO A 151 -7.93 27.29 63.89
N ASP A 152 -8.43 27.37 65.13
CA ASP A 152 -7.66 27.74 66.34
C ASP A 152 -6.62 26.71 66.84
N LYS A 153 -6.12 25.83 65.96
CA LYS A 153 -5.07 24.83 66.28
C LYS A 153 -3.89 24.80 65.30
N LEU A 154 -3.80 25.75 64.36
CA LEU A 154 -2.85 25.67 63.24
C LEU A 154 -1.47 26.35 63.47
N GLU A 155 -1.22 27.01 64.61
CA GLU A 155 -0.03 27.87 64.77
C GLU A 155 1.32 27.15 64.95
N ASN A 156 1.36 25.87 65.33
CA ASN A 156 2.59 25.25 65.87
C ASN A 156 3.35 24.26 64.97
N ASN A 157 2.97 24.08 63.68
CA ASN A 157 3.66 23.14 62.76
C ASN A 157 4.27 23.80 61.51
N LEU A 158 4.31 25.13 61.40
CA LEU A 158 4.88 25.85 60.24
C LEU A 158 6.32 26.36 60.44
N ASN A 159 6.95 26.11 61.60
CA ASN A 159 8.37 26.41 61.84
C ASN A 159 9.32 25.35 61.25
N GLY A 160 8.80 24.39 60.47
CA GLY A 160 9.57 23.54 59.59
C GLY A 160 10.17 24.35 58.44
N LYS A 161 11.32 24.98 58.70
CA LYS A 161 12.19 25.57 57.67
C LYS A 161 12.36 24.54 56.55
N LEU A 162 12.07 24.95 55.31
CA LEU A 162 12.42 24.19 54.10
C LEU A 162 13.95 24.20 53.94
N GLU A 163 14.63 23.38 54.73
CA GLU A 163 16.02 23.07 54.53
C GLU A 163 16.15 22.20 53.28
N VAL A 164 16.70 22.78 52.22
CA VAL A 164 17.22 22.03 51.08
C VAL A 164 18.37 21.16 51.60
N VAL A 165 18.04 19.92 51.97
CA VAL A 165 19.03 18.94 52.44
C VAL A 165 19.98 18.63 51.29
N ASN A 166 21.29 18.70 51.56
CA ASN A 166 22.34 18.68 50.55
C ASN A 166 22.25 17.45 49.63
N GLY A 167 21.97 17.70 48.35
CA GLY A 167 22.41 16.91 47.19
C GLY A 167 22.46 15.38 47.35
N VAL A 168 21.30 14.73 47.46
CA VAL A 168 21.15 13.30 47.14
C VAL A 168 20.12 13.17 46.02
N ARG A 169 20.51 12.56 44.91
CA ARG A 169 19.64 12.29 43.76
C ARG A 169 19.59 10.78 43.52
N GLU A 170 18.64 10.11 44.18
CA GLU A 170 18.25 8.72 43.89
C GLU A 170 16.81 8.44 44.37
N ASP A 171 15.87 8.92 43.56
CA ASP A 171 14.71 8.17 43.05
C ASP A 171 13.62 7.62 44.01
N VAL A 172 13.67 7.84 45.32
CA VAL A 172 12.55 7.50 46.23
C VAL A 172 12.20 8.67 47.16
N PRO A 173 10.97 9.22 47.12
CA PRO A 173 10.53 10.22 48.09
C PRO A 173 10.40 9.60 49.49
N VAL A 174 10.70 10.37 50.53
CA VAL A 174 10.64 9.92 51.93
C VAL A 174 9.67 10.75 52.76
N ASP A 175 9.14 10.17 53.83
CA ASP A 175 8.30 10.88 54.79
C ASP A 175 9.12 11.81 55.70
N ALA A 176 8.45 12.54 56.59
CA ALA A 176 9.07 13.45 57.55
C ALA A 176 10.01 12.77 58.58
N TYR A 177 10.14 11.43 58.54
CA TYR A 177 11.02 10.62 59.37
C TYR A 177 12.10 9.87 58.57
N GLY A 178 12.13 10.04 57.24
CA GLY A 178 13.09 9.38 56.34
C GLY A 178 12.68 7.99 55.86
N ASN A 179 11.42 7.56 56.08
CA ASN A 179 10.93 6.28 55.56
C ASN A 179 10.58 6.40 54.06
N PRO A 180 10.96 5.43 53.21
CA PRO A 180 10.53 5.38 51.81
C PRO A 180 9.00 5.43 51.65
N ILE A 181 8.50 6.45 50.96
CA ILE A 181 7.12 6.50 50.47
C ILE A 181 7.09 5.81 49.11
N ASP A 182 6.39 4.68 49.02
CA ASP A 182 6.10 3.99 47.77
C ASP A 182 5.07 4.80 46.95
N SER A 183 5.53 5.92 46.39
CA SER A 183 4.72 6.88 45.64
C SER A 183 4.51 6.39 44.20
N PRO A 184 3.27 6.34 43.70
CA PRO A 184 3.01 5.76 42.39
C PRO A 184 3.58 6.63 41.25
N VAL A 185 4.56 6.09 40.53
CA VAL A 185 5.20 6.76 39.38
C VAL A 185 4.21 6.97 38.23
N SER A 186 4.09 8.19 37.71
CA SER A 186 3.18 8.52 36.60
C SER A 186 3.55 7.82 35.29
N LYS A 187 2.55 7.35 34.54
CA LYS A 187 2.69 6.86 33.16
C LYS A 187 2.90 8.01 32.16
N VAL A 188 2.57 9.25 32.55
CA VAL A 188 2.86 10.46 31.76
C VAL A 188 4.24 10.99 32.16
N PRO A 189 5.20 11.11 31.23
CA PRO A 189 6.52 11.65 31.55
C PRO A 189 6.46 13.16 31.77
N MET A 190 7.11 13.63 32.83
CA MET A 190 7.30 15.05 33.10
C MET A 190 8.02 15.73 31.90
N PRO A 191 7.54 16.89 31.41
CA PRO A 191 8.23 17.60 30.34
C PRO A 191 9.57 18.14 30.85
N LYS A 192 10.52 18.39 29.94
CA LYS A 192 11.83 18.99 30.29
C LYS A 192 11.72 20.46 30.73
N SER A 193 10.61 21.11 30.40
CA SER A 193 10.39 22.54 30.58
C SER A 193 8.91 22.90 30.43
N ILE A 194 8.46 23.98 31.05
CA ILE A 194 7.14 24.60 30.78
C ILE A 194 7.29 26.10 30.50
N THR A 195 6.31 26.68 29.80
CA THR A 195 6.20 28.14 29.62
C THR A 195 5.19 28.70 30.63
N VAL A 196 5.62 29.67 31.43
CA VAL A 196 4.80 30.42 32.40
C VAL A 196 4.67 31.87 31.93
N ASN A 197 3.43 32.31 31.76
CA ASN A 197 3.09 33.68 31.41
C ASN A 197 2.53 34.42 32.64
N LEU A 198 3.03 35.63 32.86
CA LEU A 198 2.49 36.59 33.83
C LEU A 198 1.60 37.58 33.08
N LEU A 199 0.35 37.67 33.51
CA LEU A 199 -0.65 38.59 32.99
C LEU A 199 -0.84 39.75 33.98
N ALA A 200 -0.87 40.97 33.46
CA ALA A 200 -1.34 42.17 34.16
C ALA A 200 -2.67 42.60 33.52
N ASP A 201 -3.74 42.63 34.30
CA ASP A 201 -5.10 43.05 33.87
C ASP A 201 -5.55 42.34 32.58
N GLY A 202 -5.32 41.03 32.54
CA GLY A 202 -5.64 40.14 31.43
C GLY A 202 -4.68 40.15 30.23
N LYS A 203 -3.60 40.96 30.25
CA LYS A 203 -2.61 41.06 29.16
C LYS A 203 -1.28 40.43 29.60
N ILE A 204 -0.69 39.57 28.77
CA ILE A 204 0.65 39.03 29.04
C ILE A 204 1.67 40.19 29.02
N VAL A 205 2.40 40.35 30.13
CA VAL A 205 3.45 41.38 30.29
C VAL A 205 4.84 40.79 30.46
N ALA A 206 4.94 39.53 30.91
CA ALA A 206 6.19 38.80 30.98
C ALA A 206 5.97 37.30 30.78
N THR A 207 7.02 36.62 30.30
CA THR A 207 7.02 35.16 30.06
C THR A 207 8.35 34.60 30.56
N LYS A 208 8.32 33.42 31.19
CA LYS A 208 9.50 32.63 31.52
C LYS A 208 9.32 31.19 31.04
N VAL A 209 10.43 30.56 30.66
CA VAL A 209 10.52 29.10 30.58
C VAL A 209 11.19 28.63 31.87
N ILE A 210 10.67 27.58 32.49
CA ILE A 210 11.26 26.97 33.70
C ILE A 210 11.42 25.46 33.53
N THR A 211 12.40 24.90 34.23
CA THR A 211 12.88 23.52 34.11
C THR A 211 13.08 22.86 35.48
N GLU A 212 13.53 21.60 35.49
CA GLU A 212 14.01 20.92 36.69
C GLU A 212 15.28 21.59 37.27
N GLU A 213 16.14 22.19 36.44
CA GLU A 213 17.36 22.89 36.89
C GLU A 213 17.03 24.21 37.61
N ASP A 214 15.86 24.81 37.31
CA ASP A 214 15.29 25.95 38.04
C ASP A 214 14.54 25.52 39.33
N ASN A 215 14.66 24.25 39.74
CA ASN A 215 13.85 23.61 40.80
C ASN A 215 12.33 23.71 40.59
N TRP A 216 11.87 23.93 39.35
CA TRP A 216 10.48 24.24 39.03
C TRP A 216 9.95 25.53 39.71
N GLU A 217 10.80 26.52 39.97
CA GLU A 217 10.39 27.83 40.51
C GLU A 217 10.72 28.98 39.56
N CYS A 218 10.00 30.11 39.67
CA CYS A 218 10.48 31.37 39.12
C CYS A 218 9.90 32.62 39.80
N ASN A 219 10.70 33.68 39.80
CA ASN A 219 10.32 35.01 40.26
C ASN A 219 10.18 36.00 39.08
N PHE A 220 9.11 36.79 39.03
CA PHE A 220 9.02 37.99 38.19
C PHE A 220 9.25 39.22 39.05
N GLU A 221 10.43 39.81 38.95
CA GLU A 221 10.90 40.92 39.78
C GLU A 221 10.60 42.28 39.15
N ASN A 222 10.58 43.33 39.99
CA ASN A 222 10.39 44.72 39.55
C ASN A 222 9.04 44.96 38.82
N MET A 223 8.01 44.16 39.10
CA MET A 223 6.70 44.28 38.47
C MET A 223 5.93 45.46 39.09
N PRO A 224 5.49 46.48 38.33
CA PRO A 224 4.78 47.64 38.88
C PRO A 224 3.55 47.22 39.66
N LYS A 225 3.34 47.78 40.85
CA LYS A 225 2.11 47.53 41.65
C LYS A 225 0.92 48.31 41.09
N TYR A 226 1.13 49.48 40.50
CA TYR A 226 0.09 50.36 39.93
C TYR A 226 0.42 50.74 38.47
N ASP A 227 -0.58 51.01 37.61
CA ASP A 227 -0.34 51.51 36.24
C ASP A 227 0.05 53.00 36.27
N GLU A 228 1.09 53.36 35.50
CA GLU A 228 1.66 54.71 35.47
C GLU A 228 0.71 55.81 34.91
N LYS A 229 -0.44 55.46 34.32
CA LYS A 229 -1.31 56.39 33.58
C LYS A 229 -2.55 56.84 34.36
N ASP A 230 -3.10 55.97 35.20
CA ASP A 230 -4.35 56.18 35.92
C ASP A 230 -4.30 55.75 37.40
N GLY A 231 -3.20 55.12 37.84
CA GLY A 231 -2.90 54.85 39.24
C GLY A 231 -3.68 53.69 39.89
N HIS A 232 -4.41 52.88 39.13
CA HIS A 232 -5.08 51.69 39.70
C HIS A 232 -4.07 50.58 40.06
N GLU A 233 -4.38 49.75 41.06
CA GLU A 233 -3.54 48.59 41.41
C GLU A 233 -3.70 47.50 40.35
N ILE A 234 -2.58 47.05 39.79
CA ILE A 234 -2.51 46.06 38.72
C ILE A 234 -2.83 44.67 39.27
N LYS A 235 -3.86 44.03 38.69
CA LYS A 235 -4.20 42.64 39.01
C LYS A 235 -3.29 41.71 38.21
N TYR A 236 -2.41 41.01 38.93
CA TYR A 236 -1.55 39.98 38.34
C TYR A 236 -2.19 38.59 38.39
N GLU A 237 -2.09 37.85 37.29
CA GLU A 237 -2.54 36.46 37.15
C GLU A 237 -1.47 35.62 36.45
N VAL A 238 -1.37 34.34 36.81
CA VAL A 238 -0.36 33.40 36.29
C VAL A 238 -1.03 32.38 35.38
N LYS A 239 -0.41 32.06 34.24
CA LYS A 239 -0.94 31.08 33.29
C LYS A 239 0.16 30.25 32.61
N GLU A 240 -0.01 28.93 32.62
CA GLU A 240 0.82 27.98 31.87
C GLU A 240 0.36 27.88 30.40
N GLU A 241 1.29 27.61 29.48
CA GLU A 241 0.95 27.09 28.15
C GLU A 241 0.57 25.59 28.23
N PRO A 242 -0.42 25.10 27.46
CA PRO A 242 -0.94 23.73 27.63
C PRO A 242 0.10 22.61 27.49
N VAL A 243 0.42 21.94 28.61
CA VAL A 243 1.33 20.79 28.63
C VAL A 243 0.59 19.50 28.24
N LYS A 244 1.06 18.81 27.19
CA LYS A 244 0.48 17.54 26.73
C LYS A 244 0.49 16.49 27.85
N GLY A 245 -0.66 15.86 28.09
CA GLY A 245 -0.82 14.80 29.10
C GLY A 245 -1.04 15.29 30.53
N TYR A 246 -1.24 16.60 30.72
CA TYR A 246 -1.49 17.20 32.04
C TYR A 246 -2.61 18.23 32.00
N LYS A 247 -3.27 18.41 33.15
CA LYS A 247 -4.28 19.44 33.37
C LYS A 247 -3.83 20.39 34.48
N ALA A 248 -3.64 21.67 34.13
CA ALA A 248 -3.14 22.69 35.03
C ALA A 248 -4.26 23.29 35.91
N THR A 249 -3.95 23.52 37.18
CA THR A 249 -4.75 24.31 38.13
C THR A 249 -3.88 25.37 38.79
N TYR A 250 -4.48 26.48 39.22
CA TYR A 250 -3.78 27.66 39.70
C TYR A 250 -4.28 28.04 41.10
N HIS A 251 -3.38 28.15 42.06
CA HIS A 251 -3.70 28.49 43.45
C HIS A 251 -2.89 29.71 43.89
N TYR A 252 -3.56 30.68 44.51
CA TYR A 252 -3.00 31.99 44.83
C TYR A 252 -3.03 32.19 46.36
N LEU A 253 -1.87 32.24 47.01
CA LEU A 253 -1.73 32.17 48.46
C LEU A 253 -0.80 33.27 48.97
N TYR A 254 -0.93 33.60 50.25
CA TYR A 254 -0.16 34.68 50.90
C TYR A 254 1.37 34.51 50.77
N PHE A 255 1.86 33.26 50.68
CA PHE A 255 3.27 32.92 50.58
C PHE A 255 3.75 32.55 49.16
N GLY A 256 2.87 32.55 48.14
CA GLY A 256 3.26 32.23 46.77
C GLY A 256 2.11 31.89 45.83
N ASN A 257 2.41 31.86 44.53
CA ASN A 257 1.50 31.42 43.48
C ASN A 257 1.90 30.01 43.04
N PHE A 258 0.93 29.12 42.84
CA PHE A 258 1.19 27.71 42.54
C PHE A 258 0.53 27.30 41.23
N ILE A 259 1.31 26.70 40.33
CA ILE A 259 0.80 25.95 39.18
C ILE A 259 0.87 24.47 39.55
N ILE A 260 -0.26 23.77 39.54
CA ILE A 260 -0.32 22.33 39.86
C ILE A 260 -0.86 21.59 38.64
N ASN A 261 -0.02 20.72 38.06
CA ASN A 261 -0.42 19.85 36.96
C ASN A 261 -0.70 18.45 37.46
N LYS A 262 -1.92 17.97 37.23
CA LYS A 262 -2.33 16.58 37.46
C LYS A 262 -2.28 15.84 36.12
N SER A 263 -1.60 14.69 36.06
CA SER A 263 -1.47 13.87 34.84
C SER A 263 -2.81 13.31 34.42
N VAL A 264 -3.03 13.22 33.11
CA VAL A 264 -4.25 12.70 32.52
C VAL A 264 -3.98 11.64 31.45
N VAL A 265 -4.87 10.65 31.40
CA VAL A 265 -4.84 9.50 30.48
C VAL A 265 -6.17 9.40 29.73
N ASP A 266 -6.15 8.72 28.58
CA ASP A 266 -7.36 8.39 27.80
C ASP A 266 -7.58 6.88 27.91
N VAL A 267 -8.83 6.44 28.15
CA VAL A 267 -9.20 5.01 28.22
C VAL A 267 -10.17 4.69 27.09
N SER A 268 -9.77 3.79 26.18
CA SER A 268 -10.60 3.35 25.05
C SER A 268 -11.43 2.11 25.36
N VAL A 269 -12.61 1.99 24.76
CA VAL A 269 -13.45 0.79 24.78
C VAL A 269 -13.99 0.46 23.40
N GLU A 270 -13.95 -0.82 23.04
CA GLU A 270 -14.55 -1.40 21.84
C GLU A 270 -15.56 -2.48 22.24
N LYS A 271 -16.69 -2.54 21.53
CA LYS A 271 -17.75 -3.52 21.73
C LYS A 271 -17.88 -4.46 20.53
N LYS A 272 -17.85 -5.76 20.81
CA LYS A 272 -18.01 -6.86 19.87
C LYS A 272 -19.28 -7.67 20.19
N TRP A 273 -19.76 -8.40 19.19
CA TRP A 273 -20.96 -9.23 19.25
C TRP A 273 -20.67 -10.58 18.60
N VAL A 274 -21.13 -11.67 19.24
CA VAL A 274 -21.08 -13.04 18.72
C VAL A 274 -22.53 -13.54 18.69
N GLY A 275 -23.14 -13.56 17.51
CA GLY A 275 -24.59 -13.69 17.33
C GLY A 275 -25.22 -12.39 16.84
N THR A 276 -26.51 -12.16 17.14
CA THR A 276 -27.27 -11.04 16.55
C THR A 276 -27.10 -9.76 17.38
N PRO A 277 -26.40 -8.71 16.89
CA PRO A 277 -26.20 -7.49 17.66
C PRO A 277 -27.53 -6.80 18.01
N LYS A 278 -27.64 -6.28 19.24
CA LYS A 278 -28.69 -5.32 19.60
C LYS A 278 -28.36 -3.94 18.99
N ASP A 279 -29.32 -3.01 19.00
CA ASP A 279 -29.13 -1.67 18.43
C ASP A 279 -28.12 -0.81 19.22
N GLU A 280 -28.08 -0.98 20.55
CA GLU A 280 -27.19 -0.28 21.47
C GLU A 280 -26.75 -1.17 22.65
N ALA A 281 -25.68 -0.77 23.33
CA ALA A 281 -25.23 -1.30 24.62
C ALA A 281 -24.79 -0.14 25.54
N GLU A 282 -25.16 -0.20 26.82
CA GLU A 282 -24.88 0.84 27.81
C GLU A 282 -23.66 0.44 28.67
N VAL A 283 -22.60 1.25 28.62
CA VAL A 283 -21.30 0.97 29.25
C VAL A 283 -20.93 2.11 30.17
N THR A 284 -20.56 1.79 31.41
CA THR A 284 -20.12 2.76 32.42
C THR A 284 -18.66 2.54 32.76
N LEU A 285 -17.87 3.61 32.65
CA LEU A 285 -16.51 3.67 33.20
C LEU A 285 -16.59 3.89 34.71
N TYR A 286 -15.85 3.08 35.46
CA TYR A 286 -15.62 3.22 36.89
C TYR A 286 -14.14 3.52 37.15
N ARG A 287 -13.86 4.09 38.32
CA ARG A 287 -12.50 4.12 38.88
C ARG A 287 -12.52 3.76 40.36
N ASP A 288 -11.56 2.93 40.75
CA ASP A 288 -11.22 2.64 42.14
C ASP A 288 -10.00 3.48 42.55
N TYR A 289 -9.96 3.93 43.81
CA TYR A 289 -8.82 4.63 44.41
C TYR A 289 -8.69 4.31 45.90
N GLU A 290 -7.46 4.34 46.42
CA GLU A 290 -7.20 4.16 47.85
C GLU A 290 -7.23 5.49 48.61
N VAL A 291 -7.94 5.52 49.73
CA VAL A 291 -7.89 6.58 50.76
C VAL A 291 -7.39 6.01 52.09
N SER A 292 -6.89 6.89 52.97
CA SER A 292 -6.46 6.55 54.33
C SER A 292 -7.36 7.24 55.35
N GLU A 293 -8.24 6.49 56.02
CA GLU A 293 -9.15 7.02 57.05
C GLU A 293 -8.61 6.71 58.45
N TYR A 294 -8.58 7.69 59.35
CA TYR A 294 -8.09 7.50 60.73
C TYR A 294 -9.19 6.92 61.63
N ASP A 295 -8.98 5.71 62.13
CA ASP A 295 -9.88 5.08 63.10
C ASP A 295 -9.54 5.57 64.52
N VAL A 296 -10.47 6.35 65.09
CA VAL A 296 -10.35 6.96 66.42
C VAL A 296 -10.43 5.93 67.56
N LEU A 297 -10.97 4.73 67.32
CA LEU A 297 -11.08 3.65 68.31
C LEU A 297 -9.85 2.74 68.32
N THR A 298 -9.13 2.64 67.20
CA THR A 298 -7.89 1.85 67.11
C THR A 298 -6.63 2.68 66.92
N GLU A 299 -6.74 4.02 67.03
CA GLU A 299 -5.68 5.03 66.88
C GLU A 299 -4.79 4.84 65.63
N THR A 300 -5.37 4.32 64.54
CA THR A 300 -4.63 3.82 63.37
C THR A 300 -5.30 4.18 62.05
N PHE A 301 -4.50 4.43 61.02
CA PHE A 301 -4.99 4.64 59.66
C PHE A 301 -5.39 3.32 59.01
N LYS A 302 -6.59 3.28 58.44
CA LYS A 302 -7.12 2.17 57.65
C LYS A 302 -7.16 2.59 56.18
N LYS A 303 -6.50 1.81 55.32
CA LYS A 303 -6.66 1.93 53.88
C LYS A 303 -8.04 1.42 53.47
N LEU A 304 -8.76 2.22 52.70
CA LEU A 304 -10.07 1.87 52.13
C LEU A 304 -10.04 2.14 50.62
N VAL A 305 -10.51 1.16 49.83
CA VAL A 305 -10.75 1.37 48.39
C VAL A 305 -12.13 2.00 48.23
N LYS A 306 -12.20 3.16 47.59
CA LYS A 306 -13.44 3.80 47.16
C LYS A 306 -13.61 3.61 45.67
N THR A 307 -14.85 3.38 45.25
CA THR A 307 -15.26 3.18 43.85
C THR A 307 -16.26 4.26 43.46
N GLU A 308 -16.08 4.89 42.31
CA GLU A 308 -17.07 5.80 41.73
C GLU A 308 -17.29 5.54 40.24
N ALA A 309 -18.50 5.86 39.77
CA ALA A 309 -18.81 5.91 38.34
C ALA A 309 -18.33 7.25 37.76
N VAL A 310 -17.66 7.19 36.62
CA VAL A 310 -17.01 8.35 35.98
C VAL A 310 -17.89 8.90 34.87
N GLU A 311 -18.28 8.03 33.93
CA GLU A 311 -19.12 8.39 32.78
C GLU A 311 -19.86 7.16 32.26
N THR A 312 -21.11 7.33 31.80
CA THR A 312 -21.91 6.29 31.16
C THR A 312 -22.17 6.69 29.71
N ILE A 313 -21.82 5.81 28.77
CA ILE A 313 -21.97 6.02 27.33
C ILE A 313 -22.79 4.89 26.71
N LYS A 314 -23.29 5.14 25.49
CA LYS A 314 -23.98 4.14 24.67
C LYS A 314 -23.12 3.80 23.45
N LEU A 315 -22.74 2.54 23.32
CA LEU A 315 -22.09 2.01 22.12
C LEU A 315 -23.18 1.52 21.16
N ASN A 316 -23.05 1.85 19.88
CA ASN A 316 -24.03 1.51 18.84
C ASN A 316 -23.36 1.48 17.45
N LYS A 317 -24.15 1.28 16.41
CA LYS A 317 -23.64 1.26 15.02
C LYS A 317 -23.03 2.60 14.59
N ASP A 318 -23.60 3.73 15.01
CA ASP A 318 -23.20 5.07 14.56
C ASP A 318 -21.82 5.49 15.09
N ASN A 319 -21.48 5.10 16.32
CA ASN A 319 -20.12 5.25 16.86
C ASN A 319 -19.20 4.05 16.53
N ASN A 320 -19.58 3.21 15.58
CA ASN A 320 -18.84 2.01 15.15
C ASN A 320 -18.49 1.08 16.32
N TRP A 321 -19.35 1.04 17.35
CA TRP A 321 -19.18 0.28 18.59
C TRP A 321 -17.90 0.64 19.38
N LYS A 322 -17.41 1.88 19.29
CA LYS A 322 -16.19 2.35 19.97
C LYS A 322 -16.40 3.66 20.71
N HIS A 323 -15.68 3.84 21.81
CA HIS A 323 -15.58 5.09 22.54
C HIS A 323 -14.17 5.29 23.13
N THR A 324 -13.84 6.51 23.54
CA THR A 324 -12.63 6.82 24.29
C THR A 324 -12.92 7.92 25.28
N PHE A 325 -12.91 7.57 26.56
CA PHE A 325 -13.02 8.49 27.68
C PHE A 325 -11.70 9.26 27.80
N LYS A 326 -11.75 10.60 27.88
CA LYS A 326 -10.56 11.46 27.71
C LYS A 326 -10.24 12.34 28.90
N GLU A 327 -8.98 12.75 28.99
CA GLU A 327 -8.46 13.63 30.05
C GLU A 327 -8.75 13.12 31.48
N LEU A 328 -8.80 11.80 31.65
CA LEU A 328 -9.08 11.15 32.94
C LEU A 328 -7.87 11.33 33.86
N GLN A 329 -8.07 11.79 35.09
CA GLN A 329 -6.98 11.96 36.06
C GLN A 329 -6.31 10.61 36.37
N GLU A 330 -4.99 10.54 36.29
CA GLU A 330 -4.25 9.32 36.63
C GLU A 330 -4.13 9.12 38.15
N MET A 331 -3.96 10.22 38.90
CA MET A 331 -3.67 10.22 40.33
C MET A 331 -4.82 10.80 41.17
N TYR A 332 -5.15 10.12 42.25
CA TYR A 332 -5.84 10.67 43.41
C TYR A 332 -4.83 11.28 44.39
N THR A 333 -5.22 12.37 45.06
CA THR A 333 -4.31 13.20 45.87
C THR A 333 -5.04 13.78 47.09
N GLU A 334 -4.81 13.26 48.30
CA GLU A 334 -5.52 13.66 49.52
C GLU A 334 -4.57 13.73 50.74
N PHE A 335 -4.49 14.92 51.37
CA PHE A 335 -3.61 15.21 52.51
C PHE A 335 -2.15 14.69 52.36
N GLY A 336 -1.58 14.84 51.16
CA GLY A 336 -0.22 14.37 50.84
C GLY A 336 -0.12 12.89 50.44
N ASN A 337 -1.16 12.09 50.63
CA ASN A 337 -1.24 10.73 50.07
C ASN A 337 -1.50 10.84 48.56
N VAL A 338 -0.72 10.12 47.76
CA VAL A 338 -0.91 9.99 46.31
C VAL A 338 -1.16 8.53 45.97
N THR A 339 -2.28 8.23 45.31
CA THR A 339 -2.67 6.87 44.91
C THR A 339 -3.13 6.88 43.44
N LYS A 340 -2.94 5.78 42.70
CA LYS A 340 -3.39 5.71 41.30
C LYS A 340 -4.89 5.42 41.24
N TYR A 341 -5.57 6.10 40.32
CA TYR A 341 -6.89 5.67 39.89
C TYR A 341 -6.75 4.40 39.03
N LYS A 342 -7.42 3.33 39.45
CA LYS A 342 -7.58 2.11 38.65
C LYS A 342 -8.91 2.18 37.91
N TYR A 343 -8.84 2.48 36.62
CA TYR A 343 -10.01 2.50 35.74
C TYR A 343 -10.45 1.09 35.35
N TYR A 344 -11.74 0.92 35.06
CA TYR A 344 -12.31 -0.27 34.43
C TYR A 344 -13.75 -0.01 33.95
N VAL A 345 -14.25 -0.82 33.02
CA VAL A 345 -15.62 -0.70 32.50
C VAL A 345 -16.53 -1.78 33.07
N LYS A 346 -17.81 -1.46 33.24
CA LYS A 346 -18.90 -2.43 33.41
C LYS A 346 -19.95 -2.17 32.32
N GLU A 347 -20.49 -3.22 31.74
CA GLU A 347 -21.67 -3.13 30.88
C GLU A 347 -22.94 -3.37 31.70
N LYS A 348 -24.04 -2.76 31.27
CA LYS A 348 -25.39 -3.10 31.71
C LYS A 348 -25.81 -4.44 31.11
N GLU A 349 -26.32 -5.34 31.94
CA GLU A 349 -26.77 -6.67 31.54
C GLU A 349 -27.76 -6.63 30.36
N ILE A 350 -27.53 -7.48 29.34
CA ILE A 350 -28.33 -7.55 28.12
C ILE A 350 -28.99 -8.93 28.04
N ASP A 351 -30.32 -8.95 28.07
CA ASP A 351 -31.08 -10.20 28.03
C ASP A 351 -30.80 -11.04 26.77
N GLY A 352 -30.60 -12.34 27.00
CA GLY A 352 -30.14 -13.33 26.02
C GLY A 352 -28.63 -13.29 25.70
N TYR A 353 -27.82 -12.50 26.40
CA TYR A 353 -26.39 -12.35 26.13
C TYR A 353 -25.52 -12.52 27.38
N LYS A 354 -24.37 -13.18 27.21
CA LYS A 354 -23.29 -13.20 28.19
C LYS A 354 -22.21 -12.19 27.81
N THR A 355 -21.89 -11.28 28.72
CA THR A 355 -20.85 -10.26 28.55
C THR A 355 -19.49 -10.78 29.03
N VAL A 356 -18.48 -10.70 28.17
CA VAL A 356 -17.07 -11.00 28.48
C VAL A 356 -16.25 -9.74 28.27
N ILE A 357 -15.46 -9.31 29.26
CA ILE A 357 -14.65 -8.09 29.20
C ILE A 357 -13.17 -8.47 29.29
N THR A 358 -12.37 -8.02 28.32
CA THR A 358 -10.92 -8.24 28.26
C THR A 358 -10.18 -6.91 28.03
N GLY A 359 -8.86 -6.92 28.24
CA GLY A 359 -8.03 -5.70 28.18
C GLY A 359 -7.88 -5.01 29.55
N ASN A 360 -7.30 -3.81 29.55
CA ASN A 360 -7.03 -3.01 30.74
C ASN A 360 -6.98 -1.50 30.40
N GLU A 361 -6.73 -0.65 31.39
CA GLU A 361 -6.75 0.80 31.22
C GLU A 361 -5.66 1.34 30.27
N ASP A 362 -4.56 0.60 30.06
CA ASP A 362 -3.45 0.99 29.18
C ASP A 362 -3.62 0.52 27.71
N SER A 363 -4.27 -0.63 27.52
CA SER A 363 -4.51 -1.23 26.19
C SER A 363 -5.92 -0.98 25.66
N GLY A 364 -6.80 -0.43 26.49
CA GLY A 364 -8.23 -0.34 26.25
C GLY A 364 -8.97 -1.64 26.56
N TYR A 365 -10.30 -1.55 26.66
CA TYR A 365 -11.17 -2.68 26.92
C TYR A 365 -11.86 -3.17 25.66
N THR A 366 -11.91 -4.50 25.47
CA THR A 366 -12.84 -5.14 24.54
C THR A 366 -13.97 -5.78 25.36
N ILE A 367 -15.18 -5.28 25.18
CA ILE A 367 -16.41 -5.93 25.66
C ILE A 367 -16.92 -6.81 24.52
N THR A 368 -17.19 -8.09 24.78
CA THR A 368 -17.76 -9.02 23.80
C THR A 368 -19.02 -9.63 24.37
N ASN A 369 -20.15 -9.47 23.66
CA ASN A 369 -21.40 -10.09 24.10
C ASN A 369 -21.72 -11.27 23.20
N ILE A 370 -22.00 -12.38 23.88
CA ILE A 370 -22.14 -13.69 23.28
C ILE A 370 -23.58 -14.12 23.46
N ASP A 371 -24.26 -14.30 22.34
CA ASP A 371 -25.61 -14.84 22.26
C ASP A 371 -25.63 -16.20 22.98
N ILE A 372 -26.52 -16.39 23.97
CA ILE A 372 -26.63 -17.68 24.68
C ILE A 372 -27.63 -18.62 24.00
N SER A 373 -28.26 -18.21 22.89
CA SER A 373 -29.11 -19.09 22.10
C SER A 373 -28.29 -20.16 21.40
N LYS A 374 -28.87 -21.36 21.30
CA LYS A 374 -28.30 -22.44 20.50
C LYS A 374 -28.15 -22.02 19.03
N LEU A 375 -27.00 -22.35 18.48
CA LEU A 375 -26.61 -22.10 17.10
C LEU A 375 -27.07 -23.26 16.20
N SER A 376 -27.47 -22.92 14.97
CA SER A 376 -27.61 -23.88 13.87
C SER A 376 -26.73 -23.44 12.70
N ILE A 377 -26.05 -24.38 12.06
CA ILE A 377 -25.13 -24.16 10.93
C ILE A 377 -25.64 -24.99 9.74
N PRO A 378 -26.24 -24.35 8.71
CA PRO A 378 -26.59 -25.05 7.48
C PRO A 378 -25.34 -25.39 6.66
N VAL A 379 -25.41 -26.49 5.91
CA VAL A 379 -24.39 -26.85 4.90
C VAL A 379 -25.09 -27.29 3.62
N GLU A 380 -24.58 -26.82 2.48
CA GLU A 380 -25.06 -27.24 1.16
C GLU A 380 -23.89 -27.59 0.23
N LYS A 381 -24.11 -28.61 -0.60
CA LYS A 381 -23.09 -29.21 -1.47
C LYS A 381 -23.47 -29.03 -2.94
N GLN A 382 -22.56 -28.47 -3.72
CA GLN A 382 -22.69 -28.21 -5.16
C GLN A 382 -21.72 -29.10 -5.95
N TRP A 383 -22.01 -29.32 -7.24
CA TRP A 383 -21.29 -30.25 -8.10
C TRP A 383 -21.04 -29.65 -9.48
N PHE A 384 -19.77 -29.39 -9.80
CA PHE A 384 -19.33 -28.92 -11.10
C PHE A 384 -18.73 -30.11 -11.85
N GLY A 385 -19.61 -30.95 -12.40
CA GLY A 385 -19.27 -32.23 -12.99
C GLY A 385 -20.37 -33.28 -12.86
N THR A 386 -19.96 -34.52 -12.59
CA THR A 386 -20.84 -35.71 -12.49
C THR A 386 -21.00 -36.10 -11.01
N PRO A 387 -22.14 -35.82 -10.34
CA PRO A 387 -22.26 -36.03 -8.90
C PRO A 387 -21.90 -37.45 -8.46
N PHE A 388 -21.04 -37.56 -7.44
CA PHE A 388 -20.76 -38.84 -6.79
C PHE A 388 -21.99 -39.34 -6.03
N GLY A 389 -22.05 -40.62 -5.67
CA GLY A 389 -23.29 -41.22 -5.14
C GLY A 389 -23.76 -40.64 -3.80
N LYS A 390 -22.81 -40.45 -2.87
CA LYS A 390 -22.97 -39.88 -1.53
C LYS A 390 -21.62 -39.39 -1.02
N VAL A 391 -21.59 -38.43 -0.11
CA VAL A 391 -20.35 -37.88 0.48
C VAL A 391 -20.50 -37.74 1.99
N GLU A 392 -19.40 -37.85 2.74
CA GLU A 392 -19.40 -37.57 4.18
C GLU A 392 -18.88 -36.15 4.45
N VAL A 393 -19.63 -35.41 5.27
CA VAL A 393 -19.32 -34.06 5.70
C VAL A 393 -19.17 -34.04 7.22
N ILE A 394 -18.09 -33.44 7.70
CA ILE A 394 -17.68 -33.44 9.11
C ILE A 394 -17.75 -32.01 9.63
N LEU A 395 -18.55 -31.78 10.68
CA LEU A 395 -18.48 -30.55 11.46
C LEU A 395 -17.37 -30.69 12.51
N LYS A 396 -16.48 -29.71 12.57
CA LYS A 396 -15.46 -29.57 13.62
C LYS A 396 -15.71 -28.34 14.47
N ALA A 397 -15.54 -28.49 15.78
CA ALA A 397 -15.50 -27.41 16.77
C ALA A 397 -14.05 -27.30 17.27
N ASP A 398 -13.41 -26.14 17.08
CA ASP A 398 -12.01 -25.88 17.46
C ASP A 398 -11.02 -26.94 16.92
N GLY A 399 -11.33 -27.47 15.72
CA GLY A 399 -10.55 -28.52 15.04
C GLY A 399 -10.88 -29.96 15.44
N ILE A 400 -11.71 -30.17 16.47
CA ILE A 400 -12.14 -31.49 16.96
C ILE A 400 -13.44 -31.90 16.25
N GLU A 401 -13.53 -33.14 15.76
CA GLU A 401 -14.76 -33.68 15.16
C GLU A 401 -15.92 -33.65 16.16
N LYS A 402 -17.01 -32.98 15.77
CA LYS A 402 -18.19 -32.76 16.60
C LYS A 402 -19.39 -33.59 16.12
N GLU A 403 -19.59 -33.65 14.81
CA GLU A 403 -20.68 -34.37 14.17
C GLU A 403 -20.30 -34.73 12.72
N ARG A 404 -20.87 -35.81 12.18
CA ARG A 404 -20.64 -36.32 10.82
C ARG A 404 -21.97 -36.66 10.17
N VAL A 405 -22.17 -36.21 8.94
CA VAL A 405 -23.40 -36.42 8.17
C VAL A 405 -23.10 -36.90 6.76
N GLU A 406 -23.99 -37.71 6.18
CA GLU A 406 -23.95 -38.05 4.76
C GLU A 406 -24.79 -37.04 3.96
N LEU A 407 -24.20 -36.42 2.94
CA LEU A 407 -24.95 -35.68 1.92
C LEU A 407 -25.10 -36.54 0.65
N ASN A 408 -26.30 -36.55 0.09
CA ASN A 408 -26.65 -37.35 -1.08
C ASN A 408 -27.81 -36.71 -1.86
N ARG A 409 -28.31 -37.39 -2.89
CA ARG A 409 -29.41 -36.85 -3.72
C ARG A 409 -30.76 -36.78 -2.98
N GLU A 410 -30.99 -37.64 -1.99
CA GLU A 410 -32.29 -37.74 -1.28
C GLU A 410 -32.47 -36.57 -0.30
N ASN A 411 -31.42 -36.17 0.41
CA ASN A 411 -31.40 -34.94 1.21
C ASN A 411 -31.12 -33.66 0.39
N ASN A 412 -31.23 -33.73 -0.94
CA ASN A 412 -30.99 -32.63 -1.87
C ASN A 412 -29.63 -31.94 -1.68
N TRP A 413 -28.61 -32.70 -1.26
CA TRP A 413 -27.26 -32.22 -0.97
C TRP A 413 -27.20 -31.15 0.14
N LYS A 414 -28.08 -31.24 1.15
CA LYS A 414 -28.17 -30.28 2.26
C LYS A 414 -28.35 -30.94 3.63
N HIS A 415 -27.82 -30.28 4.65
CA HIS A 415 -28.04 -30.59 6.05
C HIS A 415 -28.00 -29.31 6.90
N THR A 416 -28.34 -29.39 8.18
CA THR A 416 -28.15 -28.32 9.16
C THR A 416 -27.76 -28.97 10.48
N PHE A 417 -26.58 -28.64 10.97
CA PHE A 417 -26.12 -29.04 12.30
C PHE A 417 -26.81 -28.12 13.31
N GLU A 418 -27.59 -28.68 14.24
CA GLU A 418 -28.46 -27.93 15.16
C GLU A 418 -27.98 -28.04 16.62
N SER A 419 -28.57 -27.22 17.51
CA SER A 419 -28.34 -27.28 18.96
C SER A 419 -26.87 -27.05 19.41
N LEU A 420 -26.08 -26.38 18.57
CA LEU A 420 -24.67 -26.08 18.80
C LEU A 420 -24.48 -24.96 19.84
N ASP A 421 -23.35 -24.97 20.53
CA ASP A 421 -22.96 -23.94 21.49
C ASP A 421 -22.06 -22.90 20.81
N ARG A 422 -22.14 -21.63 21.23
CA ARG A 422 -21.30 -20.56 20.66
C ARG A 422 -19.98 -20.35 21.42
N VAL A 423 -19.87 -20.91 22.62
CA VAL A 423 -18.71 -20.82 23.51
C VAL A 423 -18.42 -22.14 24.20
N ASN A 424 -17.15 -22.33 24.53
CA ASN A 424 -16.66 -23.37 25.43
C ASN A 424 -16.97 -23.01 26.89
N ALA A 425 -16.73 -23.95 27.81
CA ALA A 425 -16.97 -23.76 29.24
C ALA A 425 -16.03 -22.74 29.94
N ASP A 426 -15.01 -22.25 29.23
CA ASP A 426 -14.08 -21.19 29.64
C ASP A 426 -14.40 -19.82 29.01
N ASP A 427 -15.56 -19.70 28.36
CA ASP A 427 -16.04 -18.53 27.61
C ASP A 427 -15.22 -18.17 26.34
N SER A 428 -14.32 -19.05 25.89
CA SER A 428 -13.72 -18.92 24.56
C SER A 428 -14.76 -19.23 23.46
N VAL A 429 -14.77 -18.42 22.40
CA VAL A 429 -15.72 -18.55 21.27
C VAL A 429 -15.34 -19.75 20.41
N ILE A 430 -16.28 -20.67 20.20
CA ILE A 430 -16.03 -21.90 19.41
C ILE A 430 -15.88 -21.56 17.93
N LYS A 431 -14.73 -21.94 17.35
CA LYS A 431 -14.49 -21.87 15.91
C LYS A 431 -15.02 -23.12 15.21
N TYR A 432 -16.19 -22.99 14.59
CA TYR A 432 -16.72 -24.04 13.72
C TYR A 432 -16.07 -24.04 12.33
N THR A 433 -15.76 -25.23 11.83
CA THR A 433 -15.28 -25.49 10.46
C THR A 433 -15.95 -26.75 9.91
N VAL A 434 -16.00 -26.88 8.58
CA VAL A 434 -16.54 -28.06 7.90
C VAL A 434 -15.46 -28.66 7.00
N GLU A 435 -15.37 -29.98 7.00
CA GLU A 435 -14.53 -30.78 6.10
C GLU A 435 -15.38 -31.79 5.32
N GLU A 436 -14.89 -32.26 4.19
CA GLU A 436 -15.47 -33.36 3.40
C GLU A 436 -14.43 -34.48 3.25
N THR A 437 -14.86 -35.74 3.29
CA THR A 437 -13.99 -36.88 2.96
C THR A 437 -13.56 -36.79 1.49
N PRO A 438 -12.24 -36.78 1.17
CA PRO A 438 -11.75 -36.59 -0.20
C PRO A 438 -12.31 -37.59 -1.22
N ILE A 439 -12.53 -37.11 -2.45
CA ILE A 439 -13.18 -37.87 -3.53
C ILE A 439 -12.24 -37.95 -4.73
N GLU A 440 -11.96 -39.15 -5.20
CA GLU A 440 -11.11 -39.41 -6.37
C GLU A 440 -11.68 -38.71 -7.63
N GLY A 441 -10.83 -38.00 -8.37
CA GLY A 441 -11.23 -37.23 -9.55
C GLY A 441 -11.97 -35.93 -9.27
N TYR A 442 -11.90 -35.38 -8.05
CA TYR A 442 -12.48 -34.09 -7.67
C TYR A 442 -11.53 -33.25 -6.81
N ASN A 443 -11.50 -31.94 -7.05
CA ASN A 443 -11.06 -30.98 -6.02
C ASN A 443 -12.28 -30.48 -5.22
N THR A 444 -12.12 -30.31 -3.91
CA THR A 444 -13.18 -29.82 -3.01
C THR A 444 -12.79 -28.47 -2.42
N VAL A 445 -13.67 -27.47 -2.60
CA VAL A 445 -13.49 -26.12 -2.06
C VAL A 445 -14.65 -25.79 -1.12
N ILE A 446 -14.33 -25.55 0.15
CA ILE A 446 -15.31 -25.23 1.19
C ILE A 446 -15.23 -23.73 1.50
N LYS A 447 -16.34 -23.02 1.33
CA LYS A 447 -16.45 -21.57 1.56
C LYS A 447 -17.53 -21.32 2.63
N LEU A 448 -17.28 -20.41 3.56
CA LEU A 448 -18.31 -19.93 4.48
C LEU A 448 -19.17 -18.87 3.75
N LYS A 449 -20.49 -18.85 3.97
CA LYS A 449 -21.39 -17.89 3.28
C LYS A 449 -21.24 -16.45 3.74
N ASP A 450 -20.72 -16.25 4.95
CA ASP A 450 -20.43 -14.96 5.56
C ASP A 450 -19.26 -15.15 6.54
N GLU A 451 -18.12 -14.50 6.28
CA GLU A 451 -16.91 -14.65 7.11
C GLU A 451 -17.08 -14.11 8.54
N ALA A 452 -18.09 -13.26 8.78
CA ALA A 452 -18.40 -12.71 10.10
C ALA A 452 -19.48 -13.51 10.87
N ASP A 453 -20.26 -14.36 10.20
CA ASP A 453 -21.37 -15.09 10.83
C ASP A 453 -21.53 -16.53 10.32
N VAL A 454 -20.98 -17.47 11.09
CA VAL A 454 -21.05 -18.91 10.81
C VAL A 454 -22.48 -19.49 10.82
N SER A 455 -23.48 -18.78 11.38
CA SER A 455 -24.89 -19.21 11.29
C SER A 455 -25.47 -19.11 9.86
N LYS A 456 -24.81 -18.35 8.97
CA LYS A 456 -25.12 -18.36 7.53
C LYS A 456 -24.72 -19.68 6.87
N GLY A 457 -23.79 -20.43 7.48
CA GLY A 457 -23.41 -21.77 7.07
C GLY A 457 -22.42 -21.88 5.92
N PHE A 458 -22.16 -23.10 5.49
CA PHE A 458 -21.10 -23.46 4.54
C PHE A 458 -21.64 -23.85 3.18
N VAL A 459 -20.85 -23.59 2.13
CA VAL A 459 -21.01 -24.17 0.79
C VAL A 459 -19.80 -25.03 0.49
N ILE A 460 -20.04 -26.27 0.04
CA ILE A 460 -19.02 -27.20 -0.42
C ILE A 460 -19.17 -27.30 -1.95
N ASN A 461 -18.17 -26.87 -2.71
CA ASN A 461 -18.14 -27.01 -4.17
C ASN A 461 -17.12 -28.09 -4.55
N ASN A 462 -17.51 -29.07 -5.39
CA ASN A 462 -16.53 -30.00 -5.94
C ASN A 462 -16.46 -29.85 -7.45
N TYR A 463 -15.24 -29.63 -7.93
CA TYR A 463 -14.90 -29.42 -9.33
C TYR A 463 -14.28 -30.70 -9.88
N LYS A 464 -14.85 -31.22 -10.96
CA LYS A 464 -14.37 -32.46 -11.57
C LYS A 464 -13.00 -32.25 -12.18
N LEU A 465 -12.11 -33.20 -11.94
CA LEU A 465 -10.77 -33.25 -12.51
C LEU A 465 -10.73 -34.19 -13.72
N PHE A 466 -9.79 -33.96 -14.63
CA PHE A 466 -9.51 -34.84 -15.76
C PHE A 466 -8.02 -34.81 -16.13
N ASP A 467 -7.59 -35.84 -16.87
CA ASP A 467 -6.21 -35.94 -17.34
C ASP A 467 -6.15 -35.63 -18.84
N LEU A 468 -5.37 -34.62 -19.24
CA LEU A 468 -5.15 -34.25 -20.63
C LEU A 468 -3.88 -34.91 -21.17
N LYS A 469 -4.04 -36.00 -21.93
CA LYS A 469 -2.93 -36.64 -22.63
C LYS A 469 -2.65 -35.99 -23.98
N VAL A 470 -1.45 -35.44 -24.14
CA VAL A 470 -0.94 -34.85 -25.38
C VAL A 470 -0.02 -35.84 -26.10
N ASN A 471 -0.25 -36.02 -27.41
CA ASN A 471 0.53 -36.92 -28.25
C ASN A 471 1.16 -36.16 -29.43
N LYS A 472 2.47 -36.25 -29.60
CA LYS A 472 3.19 -35.58 -30.70
C LYS A 472 3.48 -36.55 -31.84
N TYR A 473 3.29 -36.08 -33.07
CA TYR A 473 3.54 -36.81 -34.30
C TYR A 473 4.43 -36.02 -35.27
N TRP A 474 5.11 -36.76 -36.16
CA TRP A 474 6.03 -36.25 -37.17
C TRP A 474 5.64 -36.84 -38.53
N ASN A 475 5.42 -35.99 -39.54
CA ASN A 475 5.05 -36.39 -40.92
C ASN A 475 3.86 -37.36 -41.03
N LYS A 476 2.94 -37.30 -40.07
CA LYS A 476 1.88 -38.30 -39.87
C LYS A 476 0.77 -37.71 -39.01
N GLU A 477 -0.46 -37.67 -39.49
CA GLU A 477 -1.61 -37.27 -38.67
C GLU A 477 -2.14 -38.46 -37.86
N PRO A 478 -2.68 -38.25 -36.64
CA PRO A 478 -3.32 -39.31 -35.87
C PRO A 478 -4.56 -39.85 -36.60
N LEU A 479 -4.93 -41.09 -36.28
CA LEU A 479 -6.23 -41.63 -36.67
C LEU A 479 -7.32 -40.86 -35.91
N ASN A 480 -8.34 -40.36 -36.62
CA ASN A 480 -9.51 -39.77 -36.00
C ASN A 480 -10.19 -40.79 -35.07
N LEU A 481 -10.22 -40.49 -33.77
CA LEU A 481 -10.68 -41.43 -32.75
C LEU A 481 -12.21 -41.62 -32.73
N ALA A 482 -12.98 -40.79 -33.45
CA ALA A 482 -14.44 -40.84 -33.50
C ALA A 482 -15.01 -42.09 -34.21
N VAL A 483 -14.20 -42.86 -34.96
CA VAL A 483 -14.64 -44.15 -35.51
C VAL A 483 -14.58 -45.28 -34.46
N PRO A 484 -15.57 -46.19 -34.42
CA PRO A 484 -15.60 -47.35 -33.53
C PRO A 484 -14.32 -48.20 -33.55
N GLN A 485 -14.01 -48.83 -32.41
CA GLN A 485 -12.77 -49.60 -32.22
C GLN A 485 -12.53 -50.67 -33.30
N SER A 486 -13.57 -51.37 -33.76
CA SER A 486 -13.46 -52.35 -34.84
C SER A 486 -13.01 -51.74 -36.18
N ILE A 487 -13.40 -50.51 -36.48
CA ILE A 487 -12.94 -49.77 -37.67
C ILE A 487 -11.52 -49.24 -37.43
N ARG A 488 -11.21 -48.79 -36.21
CA ARG A 488 -9.87 -48.34 -35.80
C ARG A 488 -8.81 -49.44 -35.99
N ASP A 489 -9.15 -50.69 -35.71
CA ASP A 489 -8.25 -51.84 -35.87
C ASP A 489 -8.07 -52.23 -37.35
N ILE A 490 -9.12 -52.12 -38.18
CA ILE A 490 -9.01 -52.29 -39.64
C ILE A 490 -8.12 -51.19 -40.25
N LEU A 491 -8.32 -49.92 -39.86
CA LEU A 491 -7.51 -48.79 -40.33
C LEU A 491 -6.05 -48.90 -39.87
N ARG A 492 -5.78 -49.40 -38.66
CA ARG A 492 -4.41 -49.74 -38.21
C ARG A 492 -3.74 -50.77 -39.13
N ASN A 493 -4.44 -51.84 -39.46
CA ASN A 493 -3.92 -52.90 -40.32
C ASN A 493 -3.71 -52.40 -41.77
N ALA A 494 -4.60 -51.55 -42.29
CA ALA A 494 -4.41 -50.88 -43.57
C ALA A 494 -3.18 -49.95 -43.58
N ARG A 495 -2.96 -49.18 -42.50
CA ARG A 495 -1.79 -48.30 -42.36
C ARG A 495 -0.48 -49.09 -42.28
N LEU A 496 -0.47 -50.28 -41.69
CA LEU A 496 0.68 -51.19 -41.68
C LEU A 496 1.08 -51.72 -43.07
N VAL A 497 0.16 -51.76 -44.04
CA VAL A 497 0.44 -52.23 -45.41
C VAL A 497 0.99 -51.10 -46.31
N SER A 498 0.82 -49.83 -45.94
CA SER A 498 1.33 -48.68 -46.70
C SER A 498 2.64 -48.10 -46.16
N LEU A 499 3.00 -48.35 -44.89
CA LEU A 499 4.18 -47.80 -44.24
C LEU A 499 5.48 -48.56 -44.59
N LEU A 500 5.97 -48.35 -45.81
CA LEU A 500 7.41 -48.13 -45.97
C LEU A 500 7.68 -46.72 -45.44
N GLU A 501 8.32 -46.61 -44.27
CA GLU A 501 8.60 -45.30 -43.67
C GLU A 501 9.74 -44.59 -44.42
N GLU A 502 9.37 -43.92 -45.52
CA GLU A 502 10.28 -43.08 -46.29
C GLU A 502 10.93 -42.03 -45.39
N LYS A 503 12.27 -42.05 -45.34
CA LYS A 503 13.03 -41.28 -44.38
C LYS A 503 12.94 -39.77 -44.68
N SER A 504 12.61 -39.00 -43.65
CA SER A 504 12.67 -37.54 -43.65
C SER A 504 14.10 -37.05 -43.90
N LEU A 505 14.28 -36.09 -44.81
CA LEU A 505 15.54 -35.39 -45.07
C LEU A 505 15.84 -34.40 -43.93
N VAL A 506 14.79 -33.78 -43.37
CA VAL A 506 14.88 -33.02 -42.12
C VAL A 506 15.09 -34.00 -40.96
N LYS A 507 16.07 -33.73 -40.09
CA LYS A 507 16.29 -34.51 -38.87
C LYS A 507 15.29 -34.12 -37.80
N LEU A 508 14.82 -35.10 -37.03
CA LEU A 508 14.11 -34.83 -35.78
C LEU A 508 15.01 -34.01 -34.83
N PRO A 509 14.46 -33.02 -34.10
CA PRO A 509 15.19 -32.35 -33.02
C PRO A 509 15.39 -33.30 -31.83
N GLU A 510 16.29 -32.95 -30.91
CA GLU A 510 16.48 -33.71 -29.67
C GLU A 510 15.28 -33.56 -28.70
N SER A 511 14.61 -32.40 -28.75
CA SER A 511 13.42 -32.10 -27.96
C SER A 511 12.53 -31.05 -28.62
N ILE A 512 11.31 -30.88 -28.10
CA ILE A 512 10.40 -29.77 -28.37
C ILE A 512 9.87 -29.20 -27.05
N THR A 513 9.43 -27.94 -27.05
CA THR A 513 8.73 -27.35 -25.90
C THR A 513 7.25 -27.19 -26.24
N ILE A 514 6.38 -27.66 -25.35
CA ILE A 514 4.93 -27.45 -25.42
C ILE A 514 4.43 -26.66 -24.22
N HIS A 515 3.35 -25.90 -24.44
CA HIS A 515 2.76 -24.99 -23.48
C HIS A 515 1.26 -25.26 -23.35
N LEU A 516 0.78 -25.49 -22.13
CA LEU A 516 -0.64 -25.63 -21.82
C LEU A 516 -1.19 -24.32 -21.27
N TYR A 517 -2.28 -23.85 -21.86
CA TYR A 517 -3.03 -22.68 -21.46
C TYR A 517 -4.40 -23.10 -20.93
N ALA A 518 -4.91 -22.37 -19.94
CA ALA A 518 -6.29 -22.37 -19.48
C ALA A 518 -6.85 -20.95 -19.66
N ASP A 519 -7.94 -20.79 -20.38
CA ASP A 519 -8.60 -19.50 -20.67
C ASP A 519 -7.62 -18.44 -21.23
N GLY A 520 -6.71 -18.90 -22.10
CA GLY A 520 -5.65 -18.09 -22.71
C GLY A 520 -4.47 -17.74 -21.79
N LYS A 521 -4.48 -18.14 -20.52
CA LYS A 521 -3.38 -17.96 -19.56
C LYS A 521 -2.48 -19.21 -19.52
N LEU A 522 -1.16 -19.02 -19.65
CA LEU A 522 -0.18 -20.10 -19.52
C LEU A 522 -0.22 -20.69 -18.10
N ILE A 523 -0.44 -22.00 -17.98
CA ILE A 523 -0.47 -22.72 -16.69
C ILE A 523 0.64 -23.76 -16.55
N ALA A 524 1.11 -24.36 -17.66
CA ALA A 524 2.19 -25.34 -17.62
C ALA A 524 3.06 -25.29 -18.89
N THR A 525 4.31 -25.71 -18.77
CA THR A 525 5.26 -25.85 -19.88
C THR A 525 5.98 -27.18 -19.72
N LYS A 526 6.14 -27.92 -20.83
CA LYS A 526 6.71 -29.26 -20.83
C LYS A 526 7.65 -29.42 -22.03
N VAL A 527 8.89 -29.83 -21.75
CA VAL A 527 9.80 -30.35 -22.79
C VAL A 527 9.45 -31.81 -23.06
N LEU A 528 9.28 -32.18 -24.34
CA LEU A 528 9.10 -33.56 -24.81
C LEU A 528 10.33 -34.01 -25.60
N THR A 529 10.66 -35.31 -25.51
CA THR A 529 11.79 -35.94 -26.23
C THR A 529 11.39 -37.30 -26.80
N GLN A 530 12.31 -37.95 -27.51
CA GLN A 530 12.13 -39.33 -27.96
C GLN A 530 12.04 -40.34 -26.79
N ALA A 531 12.65 -40.06 -25.63
CA ALA A 531 12.67 -41.01 -24.49
C ALA A 531 11.30 -41.19 -23.83
N ASP A 532 10.53 -40.10 -23.75
CA ASP A 532 9.11 -40.04 -23.33
C ASP A 532 8.13 -40.38 -24.49
N ASN A 533 8.65 -40.95 -25.58
CA ASN A 533 7.91 -41.31 -26.80
C ASN A 533 7.13 -40.11 -27.41
N TRP A 534 7.64 -38.90 -27.21
CA TRP A 534 6.97 -37.65 -27.58
C TRP A 534 5.52 -37.56 -27.04
N SER A 535 5.31 -37.90 -25.77
CA SER A 535 3.98 -37.90 -25.15
C SER A 535 4.02 -37.49 -23.68
N TYR A 536 2.97 -36.81 -23.22
CA TYR A 536 2.84 -36.42 -21.82
C TYR A 536 1.38 -36.37 -21.38
N VAL A 537 1.15 -36.44 -20.07
CA VAL A 537 -0.18 -36.32 -19.45
C VAL A 537 -0.10 -35.16 -18.45
N PHE A 538 -0.98 -34.18 -18.63
CA PHE A 538 -1.27 -33.19 -17.59
C PHE A 538 -2.39 -33.77 -16.73
N GLU A 539 -2.01 -34.30 -15.57
CA GLU A 539 -2.91 -34.99 -14.64
C GLU A 539 -3.70 -33.99 -13.78
N ASN A 540 -4.90 -34.39 -13.34
CA ASN A 540 -5.71 -33.67 -12.34
C ASN A 540 -6.05 -32.21 -12.71
N LEU A 541 -6.26 -31.90 -14.01
CA LEU A 541 -6.71 -30.57 -14.45
C LEU A 541 -8.17 -30.32 -14.05
N PRO A 542 -8.53 -29.14 -13.50
CA PRO A 542 -9.92 -28.80 -13.22
C PRO A 542 -10.71 -28.58 -14.52
N MET A 543 -11.94 -29.09 -14.59
CA MET A 543 -12.85 -28.84 -15.72
C MET A 543 -13.49 -27.44 -15.67
N PHE A 544 -13.54 -26.80 -14.49
CA PHE A 544 -14.25 -25.54 -14.25
C PHE A 544 -13.41 -24.61 -13.35
N ASP A 545 -13.53 -23.30 -13.54
CA ASP A 545 -12.86 -22.31 -12.67
C ASP A 545 -13.54 -22.20 -11.30
N GLU A 546 -12.76 -22.07 -10.23
CA GLU A 546 -13.26 -22.13 -8.85
C GLU A 546 -13.77 -20.77 -8.30
N THR A 547 -13.67 -19.71 -9.11
CA THR A 547 -14.07 -18.34 -8.77
C THR A 547 -15.44 -17.99 -9.33
N ASP A 548 -15.74 -18.33 -10.59
CA ASP A 548 -17.02 -18.05 -11.26
C ASP A 548 -17.79 -19.28 -11.76
N ASN A 549 -17.16 -20.46 -11.77
CA ASN A 549 -17.70 -21.76 -12.18
C ASN A 549 -17.99 -21.92 -13.69
N HIS A 550 -17.34 -21.15 -14.58
CA HIS A 550 -17.36 -21.43 -16.03
C HIS A 550 -16.52 -22.68 -16.38
N LEU A 551 -16.76 -23.26 -17.56
CA LEU A 551 -15.97 -24.38 -18.08
C LEU A 551 -14.67 -23.82 -18.70
N ILE A 552 -13.52 -24.32 -18.26
CA ILE A 552 -12.20 -23.84 -18.68
C ILE A 552 -11.90 -24.27 -20.12
N ASP A 553 -11.44 -23.33 -20.96
CA ASP A 553 -10.95 -23.60 -22.31
C ASP A 553 -9.44 -23.93 -22.29
N TYR A 554 -9.08 -25.16 -22.68
CA TYR A 554 -7.70 -25.66 -22.65
C TYR A 554 -7.08 -25.68 -24.04
N ASP A 555 -5.97 -24.95 -24.20
CA ASP A 555 -5.27 -24.76 -25.46
C ASP A 555 -3.78 -25.18 -25.34
N ILE A 556 -3.24 -25.82 -26.37
CA ILE A 556 -1.88 -26.37 -26.43
C ILE A 556 -1.11 -25.68 -27.53
N LYS A 557 0.06 -25.12 -27.22
CA LYS A 557 0.97 -24.52 -28.21
C LYS A 557 2.34 -25.20 -28.17
N GLU A 558 3.07 -25.08 -29.28
CA GLU A 558 4.45 -25.54 -29.41
C GLU A 558 5.37 -24.34 -29.72
N ASP A 559 6.60 -24.36 -29.22
CA ASP A 559 7.65 -23.46 -29.69
C ASP A 559 8.00 -23.74 -31.17
N SER A 560 8.41 -22.70 -31.91
CA SER A 560 8.73 -22.85 -33.34
C SER A 560 9.91 -23.80 -33.58
N VAL A 561 9.65 -24.96 -34.18
CA VAL A 561 10.68 -25.97 -34.50
C VAL A 561 11.29 -25.70 -35.87
N GLU A 562 12.61 -25.48 -35.95
CA GLU A 562 13.32 -25.21 -37.20
C GLU A 562 13.18 -26.37 -38.19
N GLY A 563 12.91 -26.06 -39.47
CA GLY A 563 12.69 -27.05 -40.53
C GLY A 563 11.32 -27.75 -40.48
N TYR A 564 10.38 -27.27 -39.66
CA TYR A 564 9.06 -27.89 -39.49
C TYR A 564 7.91 -26.88 -39.47
N LYS A 565 6.74 -27.35 -39.94
CA LYS A 565 5.45 -26.65 -39.87
C LYS A 565 4.53 -27.36 -38.87
N THR A 566 4.21 -26.68 -37.77
CA THR A 566 3.33 -27.20 -36.72
C THR A 566 1.85 -27.11 -37.09
N ILE A 567 1.09 -28.16 -36.76
CA ILE A 567 -0.37 -28.21 -36.77
C ILE A 567 -0.83 -28.69 -35.39
N LEU A 568 -1.78 -27.97 -34.81
CA LEU A 568 -2.32 -28.22 -33.47
C LEU A 568 -3.71 -28.87 -33.58
N GLY A 569 -3.98 -29.85 -32.71
CA GLY A 569 -5.29 -30.41 -32.42
C GLY A 569 -5.58 -30.38 -30.92
N SER A 570 -6.77 -30.81 -30.52
CA SER A 570 -7.26 -30.80 -29.13
C SER A 570 -6.36 -31.56 -28.13
N ASP A 571 -5.75 -32.64 -28.59
CA ASP A 571 -5.04 -33.65 -27.79
C ASP A 571 -3.75 -34.11 -28.48
N TYR A 572 -3.34 -33.41 -29.54
CA TYR A 572 -2.19 -33.79 -30.35
C TYR A 572 -1.52 -32.62 -31.07
N ILE A 573 -0.27 -32.84 -31.46
CA ILE A 573 0.55 -31.91 -32.26
C ILE A 573 1.15 -32.69 -33.43
N VAL A 574 1.16 -32.14 -34.65
CA VAL A 574 1.80 -32.73 -35.84
C VAL A 574 2.79 -31.75 -36.43
N ASN A 575 4.05 -32.15 -36.63
CA ASN A 575 4.99 -31.38 -37.44
C ASN A 575 5.23 -32.02 -38.79
N LYS A 576 5.10 -31.21 -39.86
CA LYS A 576 5.42 -31.60 -41.23
C LYS A 576 6.79 -31.01 -41.60
N SER A 577 7.73 -31.85 -42.03
CA SER A 577 9.06 -31.45 -42.49
C SER A 577 8.95 -30.44 -43.63
N LEU A 578 9.77 -29.39 -43.59
CA LEU A 578 9.92 -28.40 -44.65
C LEU A 578 11.31 -28.51 -45.29
N ILE A 579 11.37 -28.45 -46.62
CA ILE A 579 12.62 -28.49 -47.39
C ILE A 579 12.75 -27.31 -48.34
N ASP A 580 13.99 -26.84 -48.49
CA ASP A 580 14.38 -25.89 -49.52
C ASP A 580 14.95 -26.63 -50.74
N ILE A 581 14.51 -26.27 -51.94
CA ILE A 581 15.03 -26.82 -53.21
C ILE A 581 15.74 -25.70 -53.99
N PRO A 582 17.09 -25.63 -53.94
CA PRO A 582 17.86 -24.67 -54.72
C PRO A 582 18.00 -25.11 -56.19
N ILE A 583 17.97 -24.17 -57.12
CA ILE A 583 18.10 -24.44 -58.56
C ILE A 583 19.10 -23.49 -59.23
N GLU A 584 19.77 -24.01 -60.26
CA GLU A 584 20.75 -23.26 -61.05
C GLU A 584 20.59 -23.54 -62.54
N LYS A 585 20.39 -22.49 -63.34
CA LYS A 585 20.26 -22.56 -64.79
C LYS A 585 21.59 -22.21 -65.47
N LYS A 586 22.02 -23.08 -66.38
CA LYS A 586 23.26 -22.99 -67.17
C LYS A 586 22.95 -22.94 -68.66
N TRP A 587 23.90 -22.39 -69.41
CA TRP A 587 23.82 -22.20 -70.86
C TRP A 587 25.09 -22.75 -71.53
N ILE A 588 24.90 -23.47 -72.63
CA ILE A 588 25.96 -23.92 -73.54
C ILE A 588 25.63 -23.31 -74.91
N GLY A 589 26.12 -22.08 -75.10
CA GLY A 589 25.70 -21.18 -76.17
C GLY A 589 25.43 -19.78 -75.61
N LYS A 590 24.71 -18.96 -76.38
CA LYS A 590 24.24 -17.63 -75.96
C LYS A 590 23.12 -17.76 -74.92
N GLU A 591 23.09 -16.85 -73.94
CA GLU A 591 21.97 -16.74 -72.99
C GLU A 591 20.73 -16.10 -73.64
N LYS A 592 19.53 -16.54 -73.27
CA LYS A 592 18.26 -15.84 -73.53
C LYS A 592 18.03 -14.76 -72.46
N ASN A 593 17.02 -13.90 -72.64
CA ASN A 593 16.71 -12.86 -71.64
C ASN A 593 16.09 -13.46 -70.34
N GLU A 594 15.16 -14.41 -70.50
CA GLU A 594 14.54 -15.17 -69.40
C GLU A 594 14.21 -16.60 -69.86
N VAL A 595 13.97 -17.50 -68.90
CA VAL A 595 13.27 -18.78 -69.09
C VAL A 595 12.21 -18.95 -68.00
N VAL A 596 11.15 -19.70 -68.29
CA VAL A 596 10.06 -20.00 -67.34
C VAL A 596 10.22 -21.42 -66.81
N ILE A 597 10.30 -21.54 -65.48
CA ILE A 597 10.53 -22.80 -64.78
C ILE A 597 9.28 -23.14 -63.94
N GLN A 598 8.81 -24.39 -64.04
CA GLN A 598 7.65 -24.90 -63.31
C GLN A 598 8.08 -25.99 -62.33
N LEU A 599 7.72 -25.84 -61.06
CA LEU A 599 7.90 -26.86 -60.03
C LEU A 599 6.64 -27.72 -59.91
N TYR A 600 6.78 -29.03 -60.04
CA TYR A 600 5.74 -30.01 -59.82
C TYR A 600 6.05 -30.87 -58.60
N ARG A 601 5.01 -31.48 -58.01
CA ARG A 601 5.15 -32.58 -57.05
C ARG A 601 4.16 -33.71 -57.36
N ASP A 602 4.65 -34.94 -57.32
CA ASP A 602 3.82 -36.15 -57.36
C ASP A 602 3.71 -36.76 -55.95
N TYR A 603 2.57 -37.35 -55.62
CA TYR A 603 2.30 -38.03 -54.34
C TYR A 603 1.20 -39.08 -54.48
N GLU A 604 1.03 -39.97 -53.49
CA GLU A 604 -0.08 -40.91 -53.42
C GLU A 604 -1.12 -40.49 -52.37
N VAL A 605 -2.39 -40.60 -52.72
CA VAL A 605 -3.53 -40.54 -51.79
C VAL A 605 -4.11 -41.94 -51.63
N THR A 606 -4.46 -42.34 -50.41
CA THR A 606 -5.11 -43.63 -50.11
C THR A 606 -6.57 -43.41 -49.74
N ASP A 607 -7.45 -43.67 -50.71
CA ASP A 607 -8.90 -43.59 -50.55
C ASP A 607 -9.44 -44.92 -49.97
N PHE A 608 -10.19 -44.86 -48.86
CA PHE A 608 -10.80 -46.02 -48.18
C PHE A 608 -12.32 -46.01 -48.33
N GLU A 609 -12.88 -47.03 -48.99
CA GLU A 609 -14.31 -47.15 -49.19
C GLU A 609 -14.98 -47.98 -48.06
N PHE A 610 -15.58 -47.28 -47.10
CA PHE A 610 -16.18 -47.87 -45.88
C PHE A 610 -17.13 -49.05 -46.10
N ASN A 611 -17.86 -49.08 -47.21
CA ASN A 611 -18.87 -50.12 -47.49
C ASN A 611 -18.28 -51.41 -48.10
N SER A 612 -17.07 -51.35 -48.66
CA SER A 612 -16.41 -52.48 -49.33
C SER A 612 -15.12 -52.92 -48.63
N ALA A 613 -14.59 -52.09 -47.71
CA ALA A 613 -13.29 -52.23 -47.08
C ALA A 613 -12.10 -52.27 -48.07
N ILE A 614 -12.30 -51.74 -49.28
CA ILE A 614 -11.26 -51.63 -50.31
C ILE A 614 -10.39 -50.39 -50.01
N LEU A 615 -9.07 -50.59 -50.00
CA LEU A 615 -8.11 -49.51 -50.20
C LEU A 615 -7.87 -49.32 -51.69
N SER A 616 -7.90 -48.07 -52.14
CA SER A 616 -7.40 -47.70 -53.47
C SER A 616 -6.32 -46.62 -53.33
N LYS A 617 -5.21 -46.79 -54.06
CA LYS A 617 -4.14 -45.79 -54.15
C LYS A 617 -4.31 -44.99 -55.43
N THR A 618 -4.34 -43.66 -55.30
CA THR A 618 -4.45 -42.74 -56.41
C THR A 618 -3.21 -41.85 -56.47
N GLN A 619 -2.39 -42.01 -57.51
CA GLN A 619 -1.31 -41.06 -57.80
C GLN A 619 -1.90 -39.68 -58.15
N LYS A 620 -1.35 -38.62 -57.57
CA LYS A 620 -1.66 -37.22 -57.87
C LYS A 620 -0.39 -36.51 -58.37
N THR A 621 -0.59 -35.51 -59.21
CA THR A 621 0.44 -34.58 -59.70
C THR A 621 -0.10 -33.17 -59.53
N GLU A 622 0.69 -32.28 -58.94
CA GLU A 622 0.34 -30.89 -58.67
C GLU A 622 1.40 -29.94 -59.24
N LEU A 623 0.96 -28.84 -59.87
CA LEU A 623 1.82 -27.70 -60.20
C LEU A 623 1.93 -26.82 -58.96
N VAL A 624 3.09 -26.83 -58.31
CA VAL A 624 3.33 -26.12 -57.04
C VAL A 624 3.49 -24.63 -57.28
N THR A 625 4.30 -24.24 -58.26
CA THR A 625 4.53 -22.84 -58.63
C THR A 625 5.20 -22.71 -60.01
N THR A 626 5.23 -21.49 -60.55
CA THR A 626 5.94 -21.12 -61.78
C THR A 626 6.74 -19.84 -61.55
N ILE A 627 8.02 -19.85 -61.92
CA ILE A 627 8.96 -18.74 -61.73
C ILE A 627 9.65 -18.37 -63.05
N ARG A 628 10.37 -17.24 -63.04
CA ARG A 628 11.29 -16.84 -64.12
C ARG A 628 12.74 -16.87 -63.63
N LEU A 629 13.62 -17.47 -64.40
CA LEU A 629 15.07 -17.29 -64.25
C LEU A 629 15.57 -16.34 -65.33
N ASN A 630 16.44 -15.41 -64.95
CA ASN A 630 17.01 -14.40 -65.83
C ASN A 630 18.41 -14.01 -65.34
N LYS A 631 19.05 -13.05 -66.02
CA LYS A 631 20.37 -12.56 -65.61
C LYS A 631 20.37 -11.78 -64.29
N GLU A 632 19.25 -11.16 -63.90
CA GLU A 632 19.13 -10.34 -62.68
C GLU A 632 19.12 -11.20 -61.41
N ASN A 633 18.43 -12.35 -61.44
CA ASN A 633 18.54 -13.38 -60.40
C ASN A 633 19.75 -14.31 -60.57
N ASN A 634 20.74 -13.91 -61.38
CA ASN A 634 21.97 -14.66 -61.66
C ASN A 634 21.71 -16.11 -62.11
N TRP A 635 20.58 -16.37 -62.78
CA TRP A 635 20.12 -17.69 -63.19
C TRP A 635 19.89 -18.68 -62.03
N LYS A 636 19.60 -18.21 -60.81
CA LYS A 636 19.36 -19.05 -59.63
C LYS A 636 18.07 -18.68 -58.89
N TYR A 637 17.51 -19.66 -58.19
CA TYR A 637 16.36 -19.50 -57.30
C TYR A 637 16.39 -20.59 -56.23
N THR A 638 15.70 -20.39 -55.10
CA THR A 638 15.43 -21.45 -54.12
C THR A 638 13.94 -21.46 -53.83
N PHE A 639 13.27 -22.57 -54.11
CA PHE A 639 11.93 -22.80 -53.60
C PHE A 639 12.05 -23.11 -52.10
N LYS A 640 11.32 -22.35 -51.27
CA LYS A 640 11.42 -22.43 -49.81
C LYS A 640 10.18 -23.06 -49.20
N ASP A 641 10.35 -23.56 -47.97
CA ASP A 641 9.26 -23.97 -47.08
C ASP A 641 8.32 -25.02 -47.72
N LEU A 642 8.88 -25.89 -48.57
CA LEU A 642 8.11 -26.92 -49.26
C LEU A 642 7.87 -28.10 -48.31
N GLU A 643 6.63 -28.49 -48.11
CA GLU A 643 6.29 -29.68 -47.33
C GLU A 643 6.95 -30.92 -47.95
N GLU A 644 7.63 -31.75 -47.15
CA GLU A 644 8.29 -32.98 -47.63
C GLU A 644 7.30 -34.15 -47.80
N PHE A 645 6.20 -34.17 -47.04
CA PHE A 645 5.21 -35.24 -47.04
C PHE A 645 3.78 -34.71 -47.23
N TYR A 646 3.02 -35.36 -48.12
CA TYR A 646 1.56 -35.32 -48.09
C TYR A 646 1.08 -36.18 -46.92
N THR A 647 0.18 -35.65 -46.09
CA THR A 647 -0.43 -36.41 -45.00
C THR A 647 -1.90 -36.06 -44.86
N ASP A 648 -2.70 -37.09 -44.59
CA ASP A 648 -4.07 -36.97 -44.08
C ASP A 648 -4.32 -38.10 -43.05
N GLN A 649 -5.58 -38.29 -42.63
CA GLN A 649 -5.96 -39.30 -41.62
C GLN A 649 -5.68 -40.75 -42.08
N ASN A 650 -5.71 -41.01 -43.38
CA ASN A 650 -5.52 -42.32 -44.02
C ASN A 650 -4.13 -42.44 -44.67
N SER A 651 -3.63 -41.35 -45.28
CA SER A 651 -2.43 -41.31 -46.13
C SER A 651 -1.22 -40.70 -45.41
N SER A 652 -0.03 -41.23 -45.69
CA SER A 652 1.22 -40.47 -45.63
C SER A 652 2.08 -40.91 -46.83
N SER A 653 2.56 -39.95 -47.60
CA SER A 653 3.30 -40.19 -48.86
C SER A 653 4.32 -39.06 -49.05
N LYS A 654 5.57 -39.41 -49.38
CA LYS A 654 6.60 -38.41 -49.63
C LYS A 654 6.34 -37.69 -50.95
N TYR A 655 6.46 -36.37 -50.98
CA TYR A 655 6.31 -35.61 -52.22
C TYR A 655 7.55 -35.78 -53.11
N LYS A 656 7.35 -36.35 -54.30
CA LYS A 656 8.38 -36.38 -55.34
C LYS A 656 8.35 -35.08 -56.12
N TYR A 657 9.14 -34.11 -55.70
CA TYR A 657 9.32 -32.84 -56.43
C TYR A 657 10.16 -33.04 -57.71
N TYR A 658 9.83 -32.31 -58.76
CA TYR A 658 10.60 -32.26 -60.01
C TYR A 658 10.26 -31.00 -60.82
N ILE A 659 11.07 -30.71 -61.85
CA ILE A 659 10.97 -29.48 -62.62
C ILE A 659 10.64 -29.76 -64.09
N LYS A 660 9.84 -28.86 -64.68
CA LYS A 660 9.71 -28.71 -66.14
C LYS A 660 10.12 -27.29 -66.52
N GLU A 661 11.00 -27.14 -67.52
CA GLU A 661 11.26 -25.86 -68.19
C GLU A 661 10.27 -25.70 -69.36
N VAL A 662 9.74 -24.50 -69.55
CA VAL A 662 8.93 -24.17 -70.73
C VAL A 662 9.83 -24.07 -71.97
N GLU A 663 9.41 -24.68 -73.08
CA GLU A 663 10.21 -24.85 -74.30
C GLU A 663 10.96 -23.58 -74.76
N VAL A 664 12.29 -23.69 -74.87
CA VAL A 664 13.19 -22.59 -75.24
C VAL A 664 13.62 -22.74 -76.70
N ASP A 665 12.97 -21.99 -77.58
CA ASP A 665 13.23 -22.01 -79.03
C ASP A 665 14.72 -21.93 -79.39
N GLY A 666 15.21 -22.90 -80.18
CA GLY A 666 16.60 -23.05 -80.59
C GLY A 666 17.52 -23.80 -79.61
N TYR A 667 17.00 -24.42 -78.55
CA TYR A 667 17.80 -25.09 -77.52
C TYR A 667 17.25 -26.47 -77.16
N LYS A 668 18.15 -27.37 -76.76
CA LYS A 668 17.82 -28.61 -76.06
C LYS A 668 18.07 -28.40 -74.56
N SER A 669 17.04 -28.62 -73.75
CA SER A 669 17.13 -28.57 -72.27
C SER A 669 17.51 -29.93 -71.70
N GLU A 670 18.29 -29.94 -70.62
CA GLU A 670 18.65 -31.09 -69.81
C GLU A 670 18.53 -30.72 -68.32
N ILE A 671 17.75 -31.49 -67.56
CA ILE A 671 17.52 -31.25 -66.12
C ILE A 671 18.17 -32.39 -65.34
N LYS A 672 19.02 -32.06 -64.35
CA LYS A 672 19.73 -33.02 -63.50
C LYS A 672 19.60 -32.61 -62.03
N GLN A 673 19.20 -33.55 -61.18
CA GLN A 673 19.32 -33.42 -59.73
C GLN A 673 20.80 -33.65 -59.34
N ASN A 674 21.31 -32.90 -58.36
CA ASN A 674 22.71 -33.04 -57.93
C ASN A 674 22.96 -34.31 -57.10
N ASP A 675 21.90 -34.88 -56.53
CA ASP A 675 21.83 -36.14 -55.78
C ASP A 675 20.44 -36.72 -56.06
N GLU A 676 20.32 -37.98 -56.50
CA GLU A 676 19.03 -38.55 -56.92
C GLU A 676 18.11 -38.90 -55.73
N GLU A 677 18.65 -39.09 -54.52
CA GLU A 677 17.89 -39.39 -53.30
C GLU A 677 17.56 -38.11 -52.50
N ASP A 678 18.41 -37.07 -52.58
CA ASP A 678 18.26 -35.82 -51.82
C ASP A 678 18.16 -34.56 -52.70
N ILE A 679 16.92 -34.18 -53.01
CA ILE A 679 16.59 -33.00 -53.81
C ILE A 679 17.01 -31.66 -53.16
N THR A 680 17.34 -31.60 -51.86
CA THR A 680 17.88 -30.38 -51.21
C THR A 680 19.29 -30.04 -51.71
N LYS A 681 20.00 -31.01 -52.29
CA LYS A 681 21.28 -30.77 -52.99
C LYS A 681 21.09 -29.98 -54.29
N GLY A 682 19.85 -29.85 -54.75
CA GLY A 682 19.44 -28.93 -55.80
C GLY A 682 19.39 -29.51 -57.21
N ILE A 683 18.86 -28.71 -58.13
CA ILE A 683 18.63 -29.09 -59.53
C ILE A 683 19.36 -28.14 -60.47
N VAL A 684 20.17 -28.69 -61.38
CA VAL A 684 20.84 -27.97 -62.45
C VAL A 684 20.07 -28.16 -63.75
N ILE A 685 19.68 -27.05 -64.38
CA ILE A 685 19.02 -27.00 -65.69
C ILE A 685 20.06 -26.51 -66.71
N THR A 686 20.32 -27.23 -67.79
CA THR A 686 21.34 -26.87 -68.79
C THR A 686 20.76 -26.84 -70.18
N ASN A 687 20.86 -25.70 -70.86
CA ASN A 687 20.33 -25.56 -72.23
C ASN A 687 21.48 -25.40 -73.21
N SER A 688 21.54 -26.31 -74.19
CA SER A 688 22.52 -26.27 -75.27
C SER A 688 21.85 -25.80 -76.56
N GLU A 689 22.48 -24.88 -77.29
CA GLU A 689 22.01 -24.48 -78.62
C GLU A 689 21.90 -25.70 -79.55
N THR A 690 20.80 -25.83 -80.28
CA THR A 690 20.68 -26.85 -81.32
C THR A 690 21.39 -26.38 -82.59
N PRO A 691 22.24 -27.22 -83.22
CA PRO A 691 22.92 -26.83 -84.45
C PRO A 691 21.88 -26.65 -85.58
N PRO A 692 22.07 -25.68 -86.49
CA PRO A 692 21.14 -25.43 -87.58
C PRO A 692 21.00 -26.67 -88.47
N PRO A 693 19.78 -26.99 -88.96
CA PRO A 693 19.55 -28.17 -89.78
C PRO A 693 20.33 -28.10 -91.10
N PRO A 694 20.89 -29.21 -91.59
CA PRO A 694 21.71 -29.22 -92.80
C PRO A 694 20.88 -28.87 -94.05
N THR A 695 21.36 -27.90 -94.82
CA THR A 695 20.68 -27.41 -96.03
C THR A 695 20.73 -28.44 -97.17
N ILE A 696 19.57 -28.94 -97.60
CA ILE A 696 19.44 -29.92 -98.69
C ILE A 696 19.33 -29.19 -100.05
N PRO A 697 20.06 -29.60 -101.11
CA PRO A 697 19.96 -28.99 -102.44
C PRO A 697 18.62 -29.24 -103.16
N THR A 698 18.18 -28.27 -103.98
CA THR A 698 16.90 -28.32 -104.71
C THR A 698 16.94 -29.15 -106.01
N PRO A 699 15.97 -30.05 -106.25
CA PRO A 699 15.82 -30.75 -107.54
C PRO A 699 15.23 -29.87 -108.66
N LYS A 700 15.55 -30.17 -109.92
CA LYS A 700 14.90 -29.59 -111.12
C LYS A 700 13.62 -30.37 -111.53
N PRO A 701 12.68 -29.74 -112.28
CA PRO A 701 11.32 -30.24 -112.45
C PRO A 701 11.15 -31.28 -113.58
N LYS A 702 10.00 -31.97 -113.55
CA LYS A 702 9.37 -32.66 -114.70
C LYS A 702 7.89 -32.31 -114.79
N GLU A 703 7.35 -32.39 -116.01
CA GLU A 703 6.02 -31.93 -116.41
C GLU A 703 5.15 -33.12 -116.92
N PRO A 704 3.86 -32.96 -117.33
CA PRO A 704 2.77 -33.39 -116.44
C PRO A 704 1.72 -34.36 -117.05
N GLY A 705 0.84 -34.88 -116.17
CA GLY A 705 -0.44 -35.53 -116.54
C GLY A 705 -0.54 -37.02 -116.24
N SER A 706 -1.74 -37.62 -116.01
CA SER A 706 -3.05 -36.99 -115.73
C SER A 706 -4.04 -37.98 -115.06
N LYS A 707 -5.00 -37.43 -114.27
CA LYS A 707 -6.37 -37.94 -113.95
C LYS A 707 -6.59 -39.39 -113.42
N ILE A 708 -7.06 -39.50 -112.16
CA ILE A 708 -8.43 -39.93 -111.69
C ILE A 708 -9.01 -41.29 -112.22
N PRO A 709 -9.74 -42.17 -111.45
CA PRO A 709 -10.21 -42.15 -110.04
C PRO A 709 -9.96 -43.47 -109.22
N LYS A 710 -10.67 -43.58 -108.07
CA LYS A 710 -11.02 -44.78 -107.26
C LYS A 710 -11.71 -45.90 -108.11
N THR A 711 -11.95 -47.16 -107.70
CA THR A 711 -12.22 -47.81 -106.39
C THR A 711 -11.92 -49.33 -106.37
N GLY A 712 -11.56 -49.90 -105.21
CA GLY A 712 -12.29 -51.02 -104.56
C GLY A 712 -12.07 -52.52 -104.93
N ILE A 713 -11.74 -53.29 -103.89
CA ILE A 713 -12.22 -54.66 -103.51
C ILE A 713 -11.76 -55.90 -104.33
N ASP A 714 -11.55 -57.00 -103.57
CA ASP A 714 -11.36 -58.45 -103.88
C ASP A 714 -9.92 -59.00 -104.07
N ALA A 715 -9.61 -60.27 -103.74
CA ALA A 715 -10.06 -61.21 -102.67
C ALA A 715 -9.26 -62.54 -102.76
N ASN A 716 -8.77 -63.09 -101.62
CA ASN A 716 -8.21 -64.45 -101.44
C ASN A 716 -6.92 -64.80 -102.27
N ILE A 717 -5.93 -65.59 -101.81
CA ILE A 717 -5.98 -67.02 -101.46
C ILE A 717 -4.73 -67.46 -100.62
N ILE A 718 -5.01 -68.01 -99.42
CA ILE A 718 -4.52 -69.28 -98.78
C ILE A 718 -3.01 -69.67 -98.77
N MET A 719 -2.44 -69.81 -97.55
CA MET A 719 -1.87 -71.03 -96.91
C MET A 719 -1.49 -70.68 -95.44
N SER A 720 -2.07 -71.25 -94.37
CA SER A 720 -1.83 -72.55 -93.67
C SER A 720 -0.40 -72.72 -93.12
N LEU A 721 -0.09 -73.21 -91.90
CA LEU A 721 -0.82 -73.84 -90.76
C LEU A 721 -0.42 -73.14 -89.42
N GLY A 722 -0.97 -73.36 -88.22
CA GLY A 722 -2.14 -74.13 -87.73
C GLY A 722 -2.01 -74.56 -86.24
N LEU A 723 -3.15 -74.88 -85.57
CA LEU A 723 -3.32 -75.50 -84.22
C LEU A 723 -2.92 -74.65 -82.98
N MET A 724 -3.55 -74.72 -81.79
CA MET A 724 -4.79 -75.41 -81.35
C MET A 724 -5.45 -74.77 -80.08
N THR A 725 -6.80 -74.74 -80.04
CA THR A 725 -7.77 -74.93 -78.90
C THR A 725 -7.59 -74.26 -77.51
N ALA A 726 -8.66 -73.93 -76.74
CA ALA A 726 -10.09 -73.74 -77.03
C ALA A 726 -10.88 -73.23 -75.78
N SER A 727 -12.05 -72.59 -76.04
CA SER A 727 -13.29 -72.56 -75.23
C SER A 727 -13.31 -72.04 -73.77
N GLY A 728 -14.34 -71.33 -73.31
CA GLY A 728 -15.56 -70.91 -74.03
C GLY A 728 -16.55 -70.10 -73.15
N MET A 729 -17.59 -69.54 -73.78
CA MET A 729 -18.66 -68.77 -73.12
C MET A 729 -19.80 -69.68 -72.59
N GLY A 730 -20.52 -69.23 -71.56
CA GLY A 730 -21.73 -69.87 -71.05
C GLY A 730 -22.81 -68.85 -70.63
N LEU A 731 -24.06 -69.10 -71.04
CA LEU A 731 -25.23 -68.25 -70.81
C LEU A 731 -25.71 -68.27 -69.34
N GLY A 732 -26.48 -67.26 -68.91
CA GLY A 732 -27.28 -67.37 -67.67
C GLY A 732 -28.11 -66.14 -67.31
N ILE A 733 -29.39 -66.09 -67.74
CA ILE A 733 -30.37 -65.10 -67.25
C ILE A 733 -31.00 -65.62 -65.95
N TYR A 734 -30.99 -64.82 -64.87
CA TYR A 734 -31.99 -64.98 -63.82
C TYR A 734 -32.37 -63.66 -63.12
N VAL A 735 -33.63 -63.24 -63.31
CA VAL A 735 -34.26 -62.18 -62.52
C VAL A 735 -35.20 -62.84 -61.51
N LYS A 736 -34.99 -62.62 -60.20
CA LYS A 736 -36.01 -62.96 -59.20
C LYS A 736 -36.10 -61.93 -58.07
N LYS A 737 -37.21 -61.20 -58.11
CA LYS A 737 -37.60 -60.14 -57.16
C LYS A 737 -38.49 -60.72 -56.06
N LYS A 738 -38.08 -60.65 -54.78
CA LYS A 738 -38.92 -60.41 -53.58
C LYS A 738 -38.19 -60.76 -52.26
N ARG A 739 -38.30 -59.84 -51.28
CA ARG A 739 -38.55 -60.00 -49.82
C ARG A 739 -37.69 -61.01 -49.02
N LYS A 740 -37.36 -60.72 -47.75
CA LYS A 740 -37.81 -59.61 -46.90
C LYS A 740 -36.80 -58.46 -46.89
#